data_AF-A0AA35TI83-F1
#
_entry.id   AF-A0AA35TI83-F1
#
_cell.length_a   1.000
_cell.length_b   1.000
_cell.length_c   1.000
_cell.angle_alpha   90.00
_cell.angle_beta   90.00
_cell.angle_gamma   90.00
#
_symmetry.space_group_name_H-M   'P 1'
#
loop_
_entity.id
_entity.type
_entity.pdbx_description
1 polymer ?
#
loop_
_entity_poly.entity_id
_entity_poly.type
_entity_poly.pdbx_seq_one_letter_code
_entity_poly.pdbx_strand_id
1 'polypeptide(L)'
;MDSGRATPEEPQGGNVGEEAPPESYRSNSKKEELLLGYCDNFTRQFKKLYGDRKPQFLRPVNECGIEKFACTTLRPTCLPYKELYDWDGAASFVAGYITCSPLHPPDELPQQLSSPTLVLSRQEGTSFDMSGLLCSLLVGVGYDAYCVSGYAMREVTEVDQGGKTCPLLEVGEKEEEGGVGGKLSRYLVRPPRDLSSQFERRQETKASAEEERKKREIEAANAPVEEEGEVDKYHGLRVHCWVLVLSGKREVAQNFFIEATTGESYSTDSELYLGIESLWNHRNYWINMQDCARGLQNLVFDLGDATKWESFFPSVDQPLLVVPEESTATLGEEKKPDDKEDFELPPSWVLPLHISSKDFETRCPQGKKTTLYHKSRLETFSDYLTSDGLVSRLSLYSDTARRSRVETRSVYRHREDRLERRVEEGGSGLVHEEFSLGRESALRSHTHSTIHHHSRTLTFYHNARVDGLRSRELASSEMVEVFQGRPDFLHQRSTAYLKTTPSRSSGDHREVLRIVEKFHHDPSLPPNSAVAERVFSLKEPSSIRVTYHLEPDRITASHRLFLTPPHSQEQGYNLTFDPNAISGYQVDPQAPEPKSQELFQQLESLMAAQDDIISQVSSTPSTPSLPHSPTGESLREGGGGHSRQERSRGIQPTAVGVSLRRCQEPEGLPAERGGGREGEGGGEDPEGEGEGLPRPFPRETGGGRQGDGQGADGRGCRGVSEGQAAESGRQGQQTPVPV
;
A
#
# COMPACT_ATOMS: atom_id res chain seq x y z
N MET A 1 -45.02 50.14 10.44
CA MET A 1 -44.08 50.02 11.58
C MET A 1 -44.72 49.04 12.54
N ASP A 2 -43.91 48.13 13.10
CA ASP A 2 -44.33 46.92 13.81
C ASP A 2 -45.24 45.95 13.04
N SER A 3 -45.26 44.65 13.38
CA SER A 3 -44.16 43.83 13.89
C SER A 3 -44.47 42.36 13.55
N GLY A 4 -43.45 41.58 13.18
CA GLY A 4 -43.65 40.21 12.67
C GLY A 4 -42.40 39.35 12.86
N ARG A 5 -42.23 38.81 14.07
CA ARG A 5 -41.07 38.01 14.46
C ARG A 5 -41.26 36.55 14.05
N ALA A 6 -40.71 36.16 12.91
CA ALA A 6 -40.64 34.74 12.53
C ALA A 6 -39.64 33.99 13.42
N THR A 7 -40.05 32.82 13.92
CA THR A 7 -39.17 31.83 14.56
C THR A 7 -38.53 30.94 13.47
N PRO A 8 -37.25 30.54 13.61
CA PRO A 8 -36.68 29.51 12.75
C PRO A 8 -37.34 28.15 13.07
N GLU A 9 -37.56 27.33 12.04
CA GLU A 9 -38.02 25.96 12.19
C GLU A 9 -36.85 25.03 12.54
N GLU A 10 -37.07 24.09 13.45
CA GLU A 10 -36.09 23.04 13.77
C GLU A 10 -36.06 21.96 12.67
N PRO A 11 -34.89 21.50 12.21
CA PRO A 11 -34.81 20.40 11.27
C PRO A 11 -35.23 19.09 11.96
N GLN A 12 -36.31 18.46 11.48
CA GLN A 12 -36.81 17.20 12.04
C GLN A 12 -35.84 16.04 11.73
N GLY A 13 -34.97 15.74 12.69
CA GLY A 13 -34.03 14.62 12.63
C GLY A 13 -34.74 13.25 12.58
N GLY A 14 -34.11 12.29 11.89
CA GLY A 14 -34.63 10.93 11.77
C GLY A 14 -34.64 10.18 13.10
N ASN A 15 -35.71 9.43 13.35
CA ASN A 15 -35.94 8.76 14.62
C ASN A 15 -35.07 7.49 14.79
N VAL A 16 -33.95 7.63 15.49
CA VAL A 16 -33.18 6.53 16.11
C VAL A 16 -33.09 6.83 17.60
N GLY A 17 -33.36 5.85 18.46
CA GLY A 17 -33.45 6.06 19.90
C GLY A 17 -32.09 6.31 20.55
N GLU A 18 -31.76 7.57 20.82
CA GLU A 18 -30.70 7.92 21.77
C GLU A 18 -31.14 7.51 23.18
N GLU A 19 -30.56 6.42 23.72
CA GLU A 19 -30.58 6.22 25.16
C GLU A 19 -29.82 7.37 25.83
N ALA A 20 -30.40 7.93 26.90
CA ALA A 20 -29.81 9.04 27.61
C ALA A 20 -28.42 8.66 28.14
N PRO A 21 -27.34 9.43 27.84
CA PRO A 21 -25.99 9.09 28.31
C PRO A 21 -25.95 8.96 29.85
N PRO A 22 -25.11 8.04 30.38
CA PRO A 22 -25.12 7.66 31.80
C PRO A 22 -24.99 8.84 32.77
N GLU A 23 -25.41 8.62 34.02
CA GLU A 23 -25.35 9.65 35.07
C GLU A 23 -23.92 10.21 35.30
N SER A 24 -22.86 9.43 35.05
CA SER A 24 -21.47 9.91 35.09
C SER A 24 -21.15 11.00 34.06
N TYR A 25 -21.89 11.08 32.96
CA TYR A 25 -21.76 12.14 31.94
C TYR A 25 -22.56 13.39 32.35
N ARG A 26 -23.64 13.21 33.13
CA ARG A 26 -24.67 14.22 33.43
C ARG A 26 -24.56 14.85 34.82
N SER A 27 -23.71 14.30 35.68
CA SER A 27 -23.45 14.80 37.04
C SER A 27 -21.99 14.57 37.44
N ASN A 28 -21.58 15.20 38.55
CA ASN A 28 -20.29 14.96 39.18
C ASN A 28 -20.51 14.24 40.51
N SER A 29 -19.74 13.19 40.76
CA SER A 29 -19.65 12.55 42.07
C SER A 29 -18.92 13.46 43.06
N LYS A 30 -19.11 13.22 44.37
CA LYS A 30 -18.45 14.00 45.43
C LYS A 30 -16.92 14.02 45.34
N LYS A 31 -16.28 12.98 44.78
CA LYS A 31 -14.83 12.97 44.51
C LYS A 31 -14.48 13.90 43.33
N GLU A 32 -15.30 13.94 42.28
CA GLU A 32 -15.12 14.86 41.14
C GLU A 32 -15.39 16.33 41.53
N GLU A 33 -16.42 16.60 42.33
CA GLU A 33 -16.69 17.95 42.87
C GLU A 33 -15.51 18.48 43.69
N LEU A 34 -14.94 17.63 44.56
CA LEU A 34 -13.76 17.97 45.36
C LEU A 34 -12.51 18.18 44.48
N LEU A 35 -12.31 17.34 43.47
CA LEU A 35 -11.23 17.48 42.48
C LEU A 35 -11.35 18.81 41.70
N LEU A 36 -12.54 19.17 41.22
CA LEU A 36 -12.75 20.45 40.54
C LEU A 36 -12.51 21.65 41.49
N GLY A 37 -12.83 21.50 42.78
CA GLY A 37 -12.45 22.47 43.82
C GLY A 37 -10.94 22.63 43.98
N TYR A 38 -10.15 21.55 43.86
CA TYR A 38 -8.69 21.61 43.80
C TYR A 38 -8.21 22.25 42.50
N CYS A 39 -8.80 21.93 41.34
CA CYS A 39 -8.50 22.57 40.05
C CYS A 39 -8.69 24.10 40.13
N ASP A 40 -9.74 24.57 40.80
CA ASP A 40 -10.02 26.00 40.98
C ASP A 40 -9.06 26.66 41.96
N ASN A 41 -8.61 25.95 42.99
CA ASN A 41 -7.55 26.45 43.88
C ASN A 41 -6.23 26.58 43.10
N PHE A 42 -5.84 25.53 42.39
CA PHE A 42 -4.64 25.49 41.55
C PHE A 42 -4.65 26.60 40.50
N THR A 43 -5.70 26.69 39.67
CA THR A 43 -5.81 27.71 38.61
C THR A 43 -5.73 29.14 39.16
N ARG A 44 -6.30 29.41 40.34
CA ARG A 44 -6.18 30.72 41.00
C ARG A 44 -4.78 31.01 41.54
N GLN A 45 -4.07 29.99 42.03
CA GLN A 45 -2.68 30.13 42.48
C GLN A 45 -1.74 30.32 41.28
N PHE A 46 -1.85 29.48 40.26
CA PHE A 46 -1.07 29.57 39.03
C PHE A 46 -1.25 30.93 38.36
N LYS A 47 -2.49 31.41 38.16
CA LYS A 47 -2.76 32.73 37.58
C LYS A 47 -2.25 33.91 38.44
N LYS A 48 -2.02 33.70 39.75
CA LYS A 48 -1.42 34.71 40.64
C LYS A 48 0.12 34.72 40.56
N LEU A 49 0.74 33.57 40.30
CA LEU A 49 2.20 33.42 40.19
C LEU A 49 2.71 33.74 38.77
N TYR A 50 1.96 33.30 37.75
CA TYR A 50 2.33 33.33 36.34
C TYR A 50 1.25 34.04 35.52
N GLY A 51 0.93 35.28 35.89
CA GLY A 51 -0.20 36.04 35.36
C GLY A 51 -0.18 36.29 33.84
N ASP A 52 0.98 36.18 33.21
CA ASP A 52 1.18 36.37 31.76
C ASP A 52 1.00 35.08 30.93
N ARG A 53 0.86 33.89 31.56
CA ARG A 53 0.62 32.61 30.86
C ARG A 53 -0.87 32.36 30.59
N LYS A 54 -1.17 31.63 29.51
CA LYS A 54 -2.53 31.15 29.21
C LYS A 54 -3.04 30.22 30.34
N PRO A 55 -4.37 30.17 30.60
CA PRO A 55 -4.94 29.27 31.60
C PRO A 55 -4.79 27.79 31.20
N GLN A 56 -4.72 26.90 32.20
CA GLN A 56 -4.45 25.48 32.00
C GLN A 56 -5.72 24.73 31.59
N PHE A 57 -5.56 23.72 30.73
CA PHE A 57 -6.64 22.86 30.24
C PHE A 57 -7.05 21.78 31.27
N LEU A 58 -7.41 22.20 32.48
CA LEU A 58 -7.70 21.31 33.62
C LEU A 58 -9.16 20.85 33.67
N ARG A 59 -10.11 21.77 33.43
CA ARG A 59 -11.56 21.57 33.64
C ARG A 59 -12.42 21.86 32.38
N PRO A 60 -12.21 21.18 31.24
CA PRO A 60 -13.10 21.32 30.09
C PRO A 60 -14.53 20.87 30.41
N VAL A 61 -15.48 21.44 29.66
CA VAL A 61 -16.88 21.01 29.66
C VAL A 61 -17.03 19.76 28.79
N ASN A 62 -17.89 18.81 29.17
CA ASN A 62 -18.21 17.66 28.32
C ASN A 62 -19.45 17.91 27.42
N GLU A 63 -19.81 16.93 26.59
CA GLU A 63 -20.98 17.01 25.70
C GLU A 63 -22.34 17.19 26.39
N CYS A 64 -22.42 17.02 27.72
CA CYS A 64 -23.64 17.23 28.52
C CYS A 64 -23.65 18.59 29.25
N GLY A 65 -22.65 19.46 29.02
CA GLY A 65 -22.53 20.74 29.72
C GLY A 65 -21.94 20.62 31.14
N ILE A 66 -21.34 19.49 31.48
CA ILE A 66 -20.75 19.21 32.81
C ILE A 66 -19.24 19.36 32.76
N GLU A 67 -18.67 20.13 33.68
CA GLU A 67 -17.22 20.28 33.80
C GLU A 67 -16.59 19.01 34.38
N LYS A 68 -15.52 18.53 33.73
CA LYS A 68 -14.80 17.30 34.06
C LYS A 68 -13.30 17.55 34.09
N PHE A 69 -12.57 16.78 34.90
CA PHE A 69 -11.10 16.88 34.92
C PHE A 69 -10.51 16.20 33.68
N ALA A 70 -9.63 16.87 32.93
CA ALA A 70 -9.12 16.40 31.63
C ALA A 70 -8.51 14.97 31.67
N CYS A 71 -7.89 14.58 32.79
CA CYS A 71 -7.34 13.23 32.98
C CYS A 71 -8.43 12.15 33.07
N THR A 72 -9.60 12.48 33.67
CA THR A 72 -10.72 11.54 33.84
C THR A 72 -11.55 11.34 32.57
N THR A 73 -11.29 12.13 31.52
CA THR A 73 -11.85 11.91 30.18
C THR A 73 -11.09 10.82 29.40
N LEU A 74 -9.85 10.49 29.82
CA LEU A 74 -9.07 9.42 29.21
C LEU A 74 -9.52 8.06 29.77
N ARG A 75 -9.87 7.13 28.88
CA ARG A 75 -10.38 5.80 29.23
C ARG A 75 -9.45 4.70 28.73
N PRO A 76 -8.42 4.30 29.51
CA PRO A 76 -7.56 3.16 29.20
C PRO A 76 -8.37 1.93 28.79
N THR A 77 -8.33 1.59 27.49
CA THR A 77 -9.12 0.49 26.91
C THR A 77 -8.28 -0.34 25.95
N CYS A 78 -8.20 -1.64 26.20
CA CYS A 78 -7.64 -2.60 25.25
C CYS A 78 -8.78 -3.24 24.45
N LEU A 79 -8.73 -3.12 23.12
CA LEU A 79 -9.73 -3.66 22.18
C LEU A 79 -9.33 -5.06 21.67
N PRO A 80 -10.23 -5.85 21.05
CA PRO A 80 -9.89 -7.19 20.55
C PRO A 80 -9.04 -7.19 19.26
N TYR A 81 -8.79 -6.02 18.65
CA TYR A 81 -8.10 -5.89 17.36
C TYR A 81 -6.59 -5.75 17.56
N LYS A 82 -5.82 -6.75 17.13
CA LYS A 82 -4.34 -6.80 17.31
C LYS A 82 -3.61 -5.60 16.73
N GLU A 83 -4.08 -5.07 15.61
CA GLU A 83 -3.49 -3.89 14.94
C GLU A 83 -3.53 -2.63 15.81
N LEU A 84 -4.46 -2.54 16.77
CA LEU A 84 -4.51 -1.45 17.74
C LEU A 84 -3.53 -1.67 18.92
N TYR A 85 -2.75 -2.76 18.93
CA TYR A 85 -1.72 -3.01 19.94
C TYR A 85 -0.37 -2.39 19.59
N ASP A 86 -0.20 -2.00 18.33
CA ASP A 86 0.98 -1.33 17.80
C ASP A 86 0.62 0.15 17.58
N TRP A 87 1.53 1.06 17.93
CA TRP A 87 1.19 2.48 18.05
C TRP A 87 0.82 3.10 16.69
N ASP A 88 1.42 2.61 15.62
CA ASP A 88 1.24 3.03 14.23
C ASP A 88 -0.11 2.55 13.70
N GLY A 89 -0.51 1.31 14.00
CA GLY A 89 -1.85 0.79 13.69
C GLY A 89 -2.95 1.53 14.46
N ALA A 90 -2.73 1.84 15.74
CA ALA A 90 -3.65 2.64 16.54
C ALA A 90 -3.78 4.09 16.03
N ALA A 91 -2.66 4.73 15.68
CA ALA A 91 -2.63 6.08 15.11
C ALA A 91 -3.27 6.14 13.72
N SER A 92 -2.93 5.19 12.84
CA SER A 92 -3.51 5.05 11.50
C SER A 92 -5.02 4.80 11.55
N PHE A 93 -5.49 4.03 12.55
CA PHE A 93 -6.92 3.83 12.76
C PHE A 93 -7.62 5.13 13.18
N VAL A 94 -7.13 5.83 14.22
CA VAL A 94 -7.78 7.08 14.68
C VAL A 94 -7.75 8.16 13.59
N ALA A 95 -6.62 8.32 12.91
CA ALA A 95 -6.48 9.27 11.80
C ALA A 95 -7.28 8.86 10.57
N GLY A 96 -7.47 7.56 10.30
CA GLY A 96 -8.33 7.09 9.21
C GLY A 96 -9.82 7.31 9.51
N TYR A 97 -10.26 6.86 10.69
CA TYR A 97 -11.65 6.68 11.11
C TYR A 97 -12.33 7.98 11.59
N ILE A 98 -11.58 8.99 12.03
CA ILE A 98 -12.11 10.29 12.49
C ILE A 98 -11.78 11.42 11.50
N THR A 99 -12.72 12.37 11.35
CA THR A 99 -12.50 13.67 10.70
C THR A 99 -12.02 14.68 11.73
N CYS A 100 -10.86 15.29 11.50
CA CYS A 100 -10.40 16.40 12.32
C CYS A 100 -11.11 17.70 11.90
N SER A 101 -11.76 18.37 12.84
CA SER A 101 -12.31 19.71 12.70
C SER A 101 -11.39 20.72 13.42
N PRO A 102 -10.69 21.61 12.70
CA PRO A 102 -9.76 22.59 13.29
C PRO A 102 -10.42 23.52 14.31
N LEU A 103 -9.61 24.03 15.25
CA LEU A 103 -10.09 24.95 16.30
C LEU A 103 -10.49 26.31 15.72
N HIS A 104 -11.60 26.87 16.23
CA HIS A 104 -12.08 28.20 15.88
C HIS A 104 -12.60 28.94 17.13
N PRO A 105 -11.93 30.01 17.60
CA PRO A 105 -10.67 30.56 17.09
C PRO A 105 -9.47 29.60 17.28
N PRO A 106 -8.40 29.72 16.46
CA PRO A 106 -7.29 28.77 16.48
C PRO A 106 -6.27 29.02 17.61
N ASP A 107 -6.32 30.18 18.26
CA ASP A 107 -5.38 30.62 19.30
C ASP A 107 -5.92 30.48 20.74
N GLU A 108 -7.14 29.95 20.93
CA GLU A 108 -7.70 29.63 22.24
C GLU A 108 -7.78 28.11 22.47
N LEU A 109 -7.83 27.70 23.74
CA LEU A 109 -8.15 26.32 24.10
C LEU A 109 -9.64 26.05 23.83
N PRO A 110 -10.01 24.83 23.36
CA PRO A 110 -11.42 24.48 23.20
C PRO A 110 -12.13 24.52 24.55
N GLN A 111 -13.36 25.03 24.60
CA GLN A 111 -14.15 25.06 25.85
C GLN A 111 -14.75 23.68 26.20
N GLN A 112 -14.93 22.83 25.18
CA GLN A 112 -15.45 21.47 25.33
C GLN A 112 -14.36 20.43 25.04
N LEU A 113 -14.34 19.34 25.81
CA LEU A 113 -13.64 18.09 25.48
C LEU A 113 -14.68 16.96 25.46
N SER A 114 -14.90 16.39 24.28
CA SER A 114 -15.90 15.34 24.08
C SER A 114 -15.39 14.01 24.64
N SER A 115 -16.29 13.17 25.15
CA SER A 115 -15.90 11.80 25.51
C SER A 115 -15.36 11.04 24.28
N PRO A 116 -14.29 10.24 24.41
CA PRO A 116 -13.84 9.37 23.32
C PRO A 116 -14.92 8.42 22.78
N THR A 117 -15.95 8.10 23.57
CA THR A 117 -17.16 7.40 23.11
C THR A 117 -18.01 8.19 22.11
N LEU A 118 -18.14 9.51 22.30
CA LEU A 118 -18.87 10.38 21.38
C LEU A 118 -18.06 10.65 20.11
N VAL A 119 -16.74 10.75 20.21
CA VAL A 119 -15.82 10.87 19.06
C VAL A 119 -15.96 9.65 18.14
N LEU A 120 -15.95 8.44 18.73
CA LEU A 120 -16.12 7.19 17.99
C LEU A 120 -17.49 7.07 17.30
N SER A 121 -18.57 7.59 17.90
CA SER A 121 -19.92 7.51 17.31
C SER A 121 -20.22 8.61 16.30
N ARG A 122 -19.61 9.80 16.42
CA ARG A 122 -19.74 10.91 15.45
C ARG A 122 -18.80 10.79 14.25
N GLN A 123 -17.67 10.08 14.39
CA GLN A 123 -16.57 10.06 13.41
C GLN A 123 -15.98 11.46 13.11
N GLU A 124 -16.11 12.39 14.06
CA GLU A 124 -15.64 13.77 13.98
C GLU A 124 -15.15 14.24 15.37
N GLY A 125 -14.10 15.05 15.41
CA GLY A 125 -13.60 15.69 16.63
C GLY A 125 -12.50 16.72 16.36
N THR A 126 -12.15 17.52 17.38
CA THR A 126 -10.96 18.37 17.36
C THR A 126 -9.68 17.55 17.56
N SER A 127 -8.51 18.17 17.40
CA SER A 127 -7.23 17.52 17.73
C SER A 127 -7.12 17.11 19.21
N PHE A 128 -7.80 17.81 20.12
CA PHE A 128 -7.91 17.43 21.54
C PHE A 128 -8.76 16.17 21.73
N ASP A 129 -9.89 16.08 21.04
CA ASP A 129 -10.78 14.92 21.08
C ASP A 129 -10.08 13.67 20.48
N MET A 130 -9.40 13.83 19.34
CA MET A 130 -8.68 12.76 18.64
C MET A 130 -7.46 12.27 19.42
N SER A 131 -6.65 13.17 19.98
CA SER A 131 -5.52 12.80 20.84
C SER A 131 -5.98 12.17 22.16
N GLY A 132 -7.12 12.60 22.71
CA GLY A 132 -7.76 11.95 23.86
C GLY A 132 -8.20 10.50 23.58
N LEU A 133 -8.78 10.24 22.41
CA LEU A 133 -9.11 8.90 21.94
C LEU A 133 -7.85 8.04 21.73
N LEU A 134 -6.85 8.56 21.01
CA LEU A 134 -5.61 7.82 20.73
C LEU A 134 -4.83 7.49 22.02
N CYS A 135 -4.66 8.45 22.93
CA CYS A 135 -4.04 8.22 24.22
C CYS A 135 -4.81 7.18 25.05
N SER A 136 -6.15 7.18 25.01
CA SER A 136 -6.99 6.19 25.70
C SER A 136 -6.76 4.76 25.21
N LEU A 137 -6.51 4.57 23.90
CA LEU A 137 -6.14 3.27 23.32
C LEU A 137 -4.71 2.89 23.72
N LEU A 138 -3.72 3.75 23.45
CA LEU A 138 -2.30 3.47 23.70
C LEU A 138 -2.00 3.14 25.16
N VAL A 139 -2.59 3.88 26.10
CA VAL A 139 -2.47 3.60 27.55
C VAL A 139 -3.14 2.27 27.92
N GLY A 140 -4.33 1.98 27.39
CA GLY A 140 -5.01 0.70 27.63
C GLY A 140 -4.24 -0.52 27.12
N VAL A 141 -3.40 -0.29 26.11
CA VAL A 141 -2.52 -1.26 25.44
C VAL A 141 -1.14 -1.37 26.11
N GLY A 142 -0.79 -0.45 27.02
CA GLY A 142 0.39 -0.48 27.88
C GLY A 142 1.53 0.46 27.49
N TYR A 143 1.33 1.38 26.54
CA TYR A 143 2.29 2.45 26.23
C TYR A 143 2.27 3.55 27.30
N ASP A 144 3.40 4.23 27.48
CA ASP A 144 3.49 5.43 28.32
C ASP A 144 3.09 6.67 27.52
N ALA A 145 1.80 6.74 27.18
CA ALA A 145 1.23 7.78 26.33
C ALA A 145 0.58 8.91 27.14
N TYR A 146 0.71 10.13 26.62
CA TYR A 146 0.26 11.39 27.20
C TYR A 146 -0.36 12.26 26.12
N CYS A 147 -1.50 12.90 26.40
CA CYS A 147 -1.95 14.03 25.60
C CYS A 147 -1.06 15.24 25.86
N VAL A 148 -0.73 15.97 24.79
CA VAL A 148 0.12 17.17 24.81
C VAL A 148 -0.73 18.36 24.40
N SER A 149 -0.80 19.41 25.21
CA SER A 149 -1.36 20.70 24.77
C SER A 149 -0.25 21.73 24.65
N GLY A 150 -0.21 22.41 23.51
CA GLY A 150 0.83 23.36 23.17
C GLY A 150 0.56 24.05 21.84
N TYR A 151 1.63 24.47 21.18
CA TYR A 151 1.59 25.25 19.95
C TYR A 151 2.24 24.48 18.79
N ALA A 152 1.66 24.58 17.59
CA ALA A 152 2.15 23.91 16.39
C ALA A 152 2.06 24.84 15.16
N MET A 153 2.76 24.48 14.08
CA MET A 153 2.65 25.18 12.80
C MET A 153 1.24 25.06 12.20
N ARG A 154 0.86 26.03 11.35
CA ARG A 154 -0.45 26.09 10.68
C ARG A 154 -0.80 24.77 10.00
N GLU A 155 0.16 24.21 9.28
CA GLU A 155 0.06 23.01 8.45
C GLU A 155 -0.35 21.78 9.27
N VAL A 156 0.03 21.74 10.57
CA VAL A 156 -0.46 20.73 11.53
C VAL A 156 -1.87 21.07 12.01
N THR A 157 -2.09 22.32 12.46
CA THR A 157 -3.37 22.72 13.09
C THR A 157 -4.58 22.76 12.15
N GLU A 158 -4.35 23.05 10.87
CA GLU A 158 -5.37 23.05 9.81
C GLU A 158 -5.38 21.72 9.03
N VAL A 159 -4.49 20.78 9.39
CA VAL A 159 -4.28 19.48 8.74
C VAL A 159 -3.99 19.62 7.23
N ASP A 160 -3.31 20.70 6.84
CA ASP A 160 -2.94 20.95 5.44
C ASP A 160 -1.71 20.13 5.04
N GLN A 161 -1.98 19.01 4.37
CA GLN A 161 -0.96 18.14 3.79
C GLN A 161 -0.55 18.63 2.37
N GLY A 162 -1.05 19.77 1.90
CA GLY A 162 -0.75 20.38 0.60
C GLY A 162 0.72 20.73 0.35
N GLY A 163 1.53 20.83 1.40
CA GLY A 163 2.99 20.94 1.32
C GLY A 163 3.73 19.58 1.24
N LYS A 164 3.09 18.47 1.62
CA LYS A 164 3.71 17.14 1.73
C LYS A 164 3.54 16.28 0.49
N THR A 165 4.55 15.47 0.16
CA THR A 165 4.42 14.34 -0.75
C THR A 165 3.38 13.34 -0.21
N CYS A 166 2.62 12.69 -1.10
CA CYS A 166 1.72 11.62 -0.70
C CYS A 166 2.53 10.32 -0.41
N PRO A 167 2.39 9.68 0.77
CA PRO A 167 3.19 8.49 1.14
C PRO A 167 3.10 7.32 0.15
N LEU A 168 2.00 7.21 -0.59
CA LEU A 168 1.81 6.21 -1.66
C LEU A 168 2.71 6.41 -2.89
N LEU A 169 3.50 7.50 -2.93
CA LEU A 169 4.54 7.74 -3.93
C LEU A 169 5.91 7.25 -3.42
N GLU A 170 6.25 7.58 -2.17
CA GLU A 170 7.55 7.28 -1.54
C GLU A 170 7.81 5.77 -1.36
N VAL A 171 6.74 5.00 -1.13
CA VAL A 171 6.81 3.53 -1.06
C VAL A 171 7.23 2.91 -2.41
N GLY A 172 7.03 3.61 -3.52
CA GLY A 172 7.34 3.12 -4.87
C GLY A 172 8.82 3.16 -5.26
N GLU A 173 9.67 3.86 -4.53
CA GLU A 173 11.10 4.04 -4.88
C GLU A 173 12.04 3.07 -4.15
N LYS A 174 11.51 2.25 -3.23
CA LYS A 174 12.28 1.24 -2.49
C LYS A 174 12.31 -0.13 -3.19
N GLU A 175 12.70 -0.15 -4.47
CA GLU A 175 13.26 -1.38 -5.04
C GLU A 175 14.65 -1.62 -4.42
N GLU A 176 14.94 -2.84 -3.99
CA GLU A 176 16.21 -3.15 -3.35
C GLU A 176 17.36 -3.03 -4.36
N GLU A 177 18.32 -2.13 -4.12
CA GLU A 177 19.67 -2.27 -4.69
C GLU A 177 20.34 -3.49 -4.06
N GLY A 178 19.97 -4.67 -4.57
CA GLY A 178 20.52 -5.97 -4.20
C GLY A 178 21.99 -6.07 -4.58
N GLY A 179 22.85 -5.46 -3.77
CA GLY A 179 24.29 -5.36 -3.96
C GLY A 179 24.98 -6.71 -3.86
N VAL A 180 24.91 -7.51 -4.94
CA VAL A 180 25.61 -8.79 -5.07
C VAL A 180 27.11 -8.53 -5.08
N GLY A 181 27.72 -8.53 -3.89
CA GLY A 181 29.15 -8.38 -3.62
C GLY A 181 29.99 -9.57 -4.12
N GLY A 182 29.91 -9.86 -5.42
CA GLY A 182 30.63 -10.94 -6.07
C GLY A 182 32.14 -10.74 -6.00
N LYS A 183 32.80 -11.52 -5.14
CA LYS A 183 34.27 -11.57 -5.06
C LYS A 183 34.83 -12.01 -6.42
N LEU A 184 35.41 -11.06 -7.16
CA LEU A 184 35.98 -11.31 -8.48
C LEU A 184 37.03 -12.43 -8.45
N SER A 185 36.84 -13.46 -9.28
CA SER A 185 37.80 -14.56 -9.40
C SER A 185 39.05 -14.11 -10.16
N ARG A 186 40.18 -14.79 -9.94
CA ARG A 186 41.53 -14.32 -10.34
C ARG A 186 41.81 -14.36 -11.86
N TYR A 187 40.83 -14.68 -12.71
CA TYR A 187 41.00 -14.80 -14.16
C TYR A 187 39.89 -14.08 -14.95
N LEU A 188 39.95 -12.75 -14.96
CA LEU A 188 39.17 -11.94 -15.90
C LEU A 188 39.87 -11.91 -17.27
N VAL A 189 39.25 -12.52 -18.28
CA VAL A 189 39.54 -12.20 -19.68
C VAL A 189 39.25 -10.73 -19.89
N ARG A 190 40.20 -9.96 -20.41
CA ARG A 190 39.97 -8.54 -20.70
C ARG A 190 38.85 -8.42 -21.73
N PRO A 191 37.83 -7.58 -21.51
CA PRO A 191 36.80 -7.36 -22.53
C PRO A 191 37.44 -6.88 -23.84
N PRO A 192 36.81 -7.15 -25.00
CA PRO A 192 37.27 -6.62 -26.28
C PRO A 192 37.54 -5.12 -26.19
N ARG A 193 38.58 -4.63 -26.88
CA ARG A 193 38.86 -3.20 -26.92
C ARG A 193 37.63 -2.48 -27.48
N ASP A 194 37.00 -1.66 -26.65
CA ASP A 194 35.94 -0.77 -27.08
C ASP A 194 36.50 0.17 -28.16
N LEU A 195 35.93 0.09 -29.36
CA LEU A 195 36.33 0.89 -30.52
C LEU A 195 35.49 2.17 -30.67
N SER A 196 34.51 2.41 -29.78
CA SER A 196 33.80 3.69 -29.74
C SER A 196 34.74 4.82 -29.34
N SER A 197 34.58 5.99 -29.94
CA SER A 197 35.43 7.12 -29.61
C SER A 197 35.14 7.62 -28.21
N GLN A 198 36.15 7.58 -27.33
CA GLN A 198 36.06 8.20 -26.01
C GLN A 198 35.85 9.73 -26.09
N PHE A 199 36.06 10.35 -27.26
CA PHE A 199 35.71 11.74 -27.50
C PHE A 199 34.21 11.91 -27.80
N GLU A 200 33.61 11.05 -28.63
CA GLU A 200 32.17 11.09 -28.96
C GLU A 200 31.32 10.86 -27.71
N ARG A 201 31.62 9.81 -26.94
CA ARG A 201 30.97 9.55 -25.64
C ARG A 201 31.10 10.72 -24.65
N ARG A 202 32.21 11.49 -24.72
CA ARG A 202 32.43 12.71 -23.91
C ARG A 202 31.76 13.96 -24.49
N GLN A 203 31.37 13.96 -25.75
CA GLN A 203 30.48 14.97 -26.32
C GLN A 203 29.03 14.65 -26.01
N GLU A 204 28.59 13.40 -26.18
CA GLU A 204 27.24 12.94 -25.84
C GLU A 204 26.91 13.18 -24.37
N THR A 205 27.77 12.74 -23.44
CA THR A 205 27.57 12.97 -21.99
C THR A 205 27.67 14.44 -21.58
N LYS A 206 28.34 15.30 -22.37
CA LYS A 206 28.31 16.75 -22.16
C LYS A 206 27.05 17.38 -22.74
N ALA A 207 26.60 16.94 -23.91
CA ALA A 207 25.40 17.42 -24.56
C ALA A 207 24.16 17.05 -23.74
N SER A 208 24.04 15.81 -23.27
CA SER A 208 22.95 15.38 -22.39
C SER A 208 22.98 16.10 -21.04
N ALA A 209 24.16 16.29 -20.42
CA ALA A 209 24.28 17.06 -19.18
C ALA A 209 23.95 18.56 -19.38
N GLU A 210 24.28 19.16 -20.53
CA GLU A 210 23.94 20.56 -20.84
C GLU A 210 22.45 20.71 -21.22
N GLU A 211 21.86 19.74 -21.91
CA GLU A 211 20.43 19.67 -22.22
C GLU A 211 19.60 19.43 -20.96
N GLU A 212 20.04 18.54 -20.07
CA GLU A 212 19.44 18.33 -18.76
C GLU A 212 19.60 19.57 -17.87
N ARG A 213 20.76 20.23 -17.87
CA ARG A 213 20.94 21.49 -17.12
C ARG A 213 20.04 22.60 -17.68
N LYS A 214 19.89 22.72 -19.00
CA LYS A 214 18.93 23.65 -19.63
C LYS A 214 17.48 23.29 -19.30
N LYS A 215 17.13 22.00 -19.25
CA LYS A 215 15.81 21.55 -18.82
C LYS A 215 15.55 21.96 -17.37
N ARG A 216 16.50 21.71 -16.45
CA ARG A 216 16.44 22.15 -15.04
C ARG A 216 16.42 23.69 -14.89
N GLU A 217 17.16 24.43 -15.71
CA GLU A 217 17.13 25.91 -15.75
C GLU A 217 15.77 26.44 -16.24
N ILE A 218 15.18 25.82 -17.27
CA ILE A 218 13.84 26.16 -17.78
C ILE A 218 12.74 25.75 -16.78
N GLU A 219 12.92 24.65 -16.07
CA GLU A 219 11.99 24.16 -15.03
C GLU A 219 12.05 25.02 -13.76
N ALA A 220 13.24 25.50 -13.37
CA ALA A 220 13.39 26.50 -12.32
C ALA A 220 12.92 27.91 -12.73
N ALA A 221 13.06 28.30 -14.01
CA ALA A 221 12.57 29.58 -14.52
C ALA A 221 11.05 29.60 -14.78
N ASN A 222 10.43 28.44 -14.99
CA ASN A 222 8.97 28.24 -15.04
C ASN A 222 8.38 27.72 -13.72
N ALA A 223 9.20 27.55 -12.67
CA ALA A 223 8.66 27.37 -11.33
C ALA A 223 7.84 28.62 -11.02
N PRO A 224 6.57 28.49 -10.58
CA PRO A 224 5.85 29.65 -10.10
C PRO A 224 6.67 30.27 -8.98
N VAL A 225 6.87 31.60 -9.03
CA VAL A 225 7.29 32.34 -7.85
C VAL A 225 6.27 31.98 -6.76
N GLU A 226 6.73 31.37 -5.68
CA GLU A 226 5.87 31.10 -4.53
C GLU A 226 5.32 32.45 -4.08
N GLU A 227 4.00 32.64 -4.18
CA GLU A 227 3.36 33.83 -3.62
C GLU A 227 3.73 33.84 -2.13
N GLU A 228 4.45 34.88 -1.68
CA GLU A 228 4.82 35.04 -0.28
C GLU A 228 3.54 34.97 0.55
N GLY A 229 3.29 33.80 1.16
CA GLY A 229 1.98 33.47 1.69
C GLY A 229 1.55 34.47 2.75
N GLU A 230 0.25 34.75 2.84
CA GLU A 230 -0.27 35.69 3.85
C GLU A 230 0.34 35.38 5.22
N VAL A 231 1.11 36.34 5.73
CA VAL A 231 1.91 36.17 6.96
C VAL A 231 0.99 35.68 8.07
N ASP A 232 1.22 34.45 8.54
CA ASP A 232 0.28 33.76 9.43
C ASP A 232 0.18 34.50 10.76
N LYS A 233 -0.95 35.20 10.93
CA LYS A 233 -1.27 36.06 12.09
C LYS A 233 -1.27 35.28 13.41
N TYR A 234 -1.39 33.95 13.34
CA TYR A 234 -1.40 33.06 14.50
C TYR A 234 -0.14 32.19 14.60
N HIS A 235 0.93 32.47 13.85
CA HIS A 235 2.19 31.74 13.96
C HIS A 235 2.74 31.76 15.39
N GLY A 236 2.99 30.59 15.98
CA GLY A 236 3.38 30.44 17.39
C GLY A 236 2.25 30.66 18.42
N LEU A 237 1.05 31.03 17.99
CA LEU A 237 -0.13 31.25 18.86
C LEU A 237 -1.19 30.14 18.73
N ARG A 238 -1.22 29.45 17.58
CA ARG A 238 -2.11 28.33 17.25
C ARG A 238 -2.01 27.20 18.28
N VAL A 239 -3.11 26.95 18.97
CA VAL A 239 -3.25 25.90 19.96
C VAL A 239 -3.53 24.58 19.27
N HIS A 240 -2.84 23.51 19.68
CA HIS A 240 -3.03 22.15 19.14
C HIS A 240 -2.89 21.10 20.23
N CYS A 241 -3.35 19.88 19.94
CA CYS A 241 -3.18 18.73 20.82
C CYS A 241 -2.76 17.47 20.05
N TRP A 242 -1.64 16.89 20.47
CA TRP A 242 -1.05 15.67 19.91
C TRP A 242 -0.75 14.67 21.04
N VAL A 243 -0.16 13.52 20.71
CA VAL A 243 0.23 12.51 21.71
C VAL A 243 1.75 12.43 21.83
N LEU A 244 2.27 12.34 23.04
CA LEU A 244 3.65 12.00 23.37
C LEU A 244 3.69 10.57 23.90
N VAL A 245 4.65 9.77 23.41
CA VAL A 245 4.97 8.45 23.96
C VAL A 245 6.39 8.50 24.54
N LEU A 246 6.52 8.15 25.82
CA LEU A 246 7.83 8.03 26.48
C LEU A 246 8.45 6.65 26.26
N SER A 247 9.77 6.62 26.27
CA SER A 247 10.59 5.42 26.11
C SER A 247 10.55 4.46 27.30
N GLY A 248 10.98 3.22 27.06
CA GLY A 248 11.12 2.17 28.07
C GLY A 248 9.91 1.23 28.17
N LYS A 249 8.68 1.74 28.17
CA LYS A 249 7.47 0.88 28.04
C LYS A 249 7.30 0.41 26.60
N ARG A 250 6.72 -0.78 26.39
CA ARG A 250 6.42 -1.36 25.06
C ARG A 250 7.60 -1.36 24.06
N GLU A 251 8.82 -1.57 24.55
CA GLU A 251 10.06 -1.59 23.74
C GLU A 251 10.35 -0.28 22.99
N VAL A 252 9.69 0.82 23.35
CA VAL A 252 9.93 2.15 22.76
C VAL A 252 11.32 2.65 23.12
N ALA A 253 12.20 2.76 22.12
CA ALA A 253 13.62 3.05 22.33
C ALA A 253 13.94 4.54 22.58
N GLN A 254 13.11 5.46 22.08
CA GLN A 254 13.27 6.91 22.21
C GLN A 254 11.89 7.57 22.35
N ASN A 255 11.82 8.73 22.98
CA ASN A 255 10.57 9.49 23.09
C ASN A 255 10.17 10.01 21.71
N PHE A 256 8.87 10.01 21.39
CA PHE A 256 8.37 10.50 20.11
C PHE A 256 6.95 11.07 20.22
N PHE A 257 6.60 11.94 19.27
CA PHE A 257 5.24 12.45 19.11
C PHE A 257 4.47 11.65 18.08
N ILE A 258 3.15 11.55 18.25
CA ILE A 258 2.20 11.02 17.28
C ILE A 258 1.15 12.09 17.01
N GLU A 259 1.00 12.46 15.74
CA GLU A 259 -0.01 13.41 15.30
C GLU A 259 -1.33 12.69 15.04
N ALA A 260 -2.25 12.74 16.00
CA ALA A 260 -3.50 11.97 15.96
C ALA A 260 -4.35 12.27 14.71
N THR A 261 -4.22 13.47 14.12
CA THR A 261 -4.98 13.90 12.93
C THR A 261 -4.49 13.28 11.61
N THR A 262 -3.24 12.83 11.55
CA THR A 262 -2.59 12.27 10.35
C THR A 262 -2.19 10.80 10.51
N GLY A 263 -1.90 10.37 11.74
CA GLY A 263 -1.37 9.04 12.08
C GLY A 263 0.17 8.98 12.05
N GLU A 264 0.83 10.08 11.68
CA GLU A 264 2.29 10.14 11.52
C GLU A 264 3.02 10.30 12.86
N SER A 265 4.25 9.79 12.93
CA SER A 265 5.17 9.97 14.07
C SER A 265 6.26 10.99 13.77
N TYR A 266 6.69 11.71 14.81
CA TYR A 266 7.71 12.74 14.74
C TYR A 266 8.71 12.62 15.89
N SER A 267 9.97 13.01 15.64
CA SER A 267 10.93 13.25 16.72
C SER A 267 10.41 14.35 17.67
N THR A 268 10.81 14.30 18.94
CA THR A 268 10.57 15.39 19.90
C THR A 268 11.18 16.72 19.46
N ASP A 269 12.20 16.67 18.60
CA ASP A 269 12.95 17.83 18.10
C ASP A 269 12.31 18.46 16.83
N SER A 270 11.17 17.93 16.38
CA SER A 270 10.47 18.35 15.16
C SER A 270 10.05 19.82 15.20
N GLU A 271 10.49 20.59 14.21
CA GLU A 271 10.19 22.03 14.09
C GLU A 271 8.70 22.34 13.97
N LEU A 272 7.88 21.36 13.54
CA LEU A 272 6.42 21.48 13.42
C LEU A 272 5.72 21.80 14.74
N TYR A 273 6.32 21.47 15.88
CA TYR A 273 5.81 21.72 17.22
C TYR A 273 6.63 22.82 17.89
N LEU A 274 5.97 23.93 18.22
CA LEU A 274 6.60 25.21 18.57
C LEU A 274 6.76 25.40 20.09
N GLY A 275 5.95 24.74 20.90
CA GLY A 275 6.03 24.80 22.36
C GLY A 275 5.02 23.88 23.04
N ILE A 276 5.26 23.49 24.30
CA ILE A 276 4.33 22.69 25.12
C ILE A 276 3.98 23.47 26.39
N GLU A 277 2.68 23.58 26.68
CA GLU A 277 2.18 24.18 27.92
C GLU A 277 1.90 23.11 28.99
N SER A 278 1.34 21.95 28.59
CA SER A 278 0.96 20.89 29.51
C SER A 278 0.94 19.49 28.88
N LEU A 279 1.10 18.47 29.73
CA LEU A 279 0.98 17.05 29.43
C LEU A 279 -0.03 16.41 30.39
N TRP A 280 -0.85 15.47 29.93
CA TRP A 280 -1.68 14.68 30.86
C TRP A 280 -1.93 13.26 30.39
N ASN A 281 -2.16 12.37 31.35
CA ASN A 281 -2.60 11.01 31.09
C ASN A 281 -3.64 10.59 32.14
N HIS A 282 -4.04 9.31 32.14
CA HIS A 282 -5.01 8.76 33.09
C HIS A 282 -4.64 8.84 34.60
N ARG A 283 -3.45 9.34 34.97
CA ARG A 283 -2.94 9.38 36.36
C ARG A 283 -2.60 10.76 36.89
N ASN A 284 -2.21 11.70 36.04
CA ASN A 284 -1.81 13.04 36.48
C ASN A 284 -1.85 14.04 35.33
N TYR A 285 -1.76 15.31 35.70
CA TYR A 285 -1.59 16.47 34.83
C TYR A 285 -0.26 17.13 35.19
N TRP A 286 0.56 17.47 34.20
CA TRP A 286 1.84 18.14 34.37
C TRP A 286 1.85 19.43 33.55
N ILE A 287 2.38 20.50 34.13
CA ILE A 287 2.55 21.79 33.46
C ILE A 287 4.03 21.99 33.17
N ASN A 288 4.35 22.41 31.95
CA ASN A 288 5.71 22.68 31.56
C ASN A 288 6.21 23.96 32.25
N MET A 289 7.37 23.88 32.91
CA MET A 289 8.04 25.00 33.57
C MET A 289 9.34 25.41 32.86
N GLN A 290 9.68 24.73 31.76
CA GLN A 290 10.84 25.02 30.92
C GLN A 290 10.53 26.08 29.86
N ASP A 291 11.56 26.77 29.36
CA ASP A 291 11.44 27.73 28.27
C ASP A 291 11.34 27.03 26.90
N CYS A 292 10.29 27.36 26.13
CA CYS A 292 10.07 26.88 24.76
C CYS A 292 10.29 27.97 23.69
N ALA A 293 10.83 29.15 24.01
CA ALA A 293 11.01 30.26 23.07
C ALA A 293 11.92 29.98 21.86
N ARG A 294 12.51 28.78 21.77
CA ARG A 294 13.35 28.30 20.65
C ARG A 294 12.89 26.94 20.12
N GLY A 295 11.61 26.59 20.30
CA GLY A 295 11.07 25.26 19.98
C GLY A 295 11.44 24.20 21.03
N LEU A 296 11.29 22.93 20.67
CA LEU A 296 11.34 21.80 21.60
C LEU A 296 12.71 21.12 21.73
N GLN A 297 13.71 21.50 20.91
CA GLN A 297 15.03 20.86 20.77
C GLN A 297 15.89 20.77 22.06
N ASN A 298 15.48 21.42 23.15
CA ASN A 298 16.17 21.40 24.45
C ASN A 298 15.25 20.97 25.61
N LEU A 299 14.02 20.52 25.31
CA LEU A 299 13.02 20.18 26.31
C LEU A 299 13.31 18.79 26.90
N VAL A 300 13.44 18.70 28.22
CA VAL A 300 13.68 17.43 28.91
C VAL A 300 12.34 16.86 29.40
N PHE A 301 12.03 15.64 28.96
CA PHE A 301 10.78 14.93 29.24
C PHE A 301 10.83 14.05 30.52
N ASP A 302 11.68 14.42 31.47
CA ASP A 302 11.72 13.78 32.80
C ASP A 302 10.61 14.36 33.69
N LEU A 303 9.45 13.70 33.70
CA LEU A 303 8.27 14.11 34.45
C LEU A 303 8.40 13.92 35.97
N GLY A 304 9.52 13.36 36.45
CA GLY A 304 9.85 13.31 37.88
C GLY A 304 10.48 14.60 38.39
N ASP A 305 11.11 15.39 37.51
CA ASP A 305 11.82 16.61 37.87
C ASP A 305 10.86 17.80 38.07
N ALA A 306 10.55 18.07 39.33
CA ALA A 306 9.70 19.18 39.77
C ALA A 306 10.22 20.58 39.38
N THR A 307 11.48 20.73 38.96
CA THR A 307 12.00 22.01 38.42
C THR A 307 11.61 22.23 36.96
N LYS A 308 11.21 21.18 36.25
CA LYS A 308 10.88 21.17 34.83
C LYS A 308 9.39 20.94 34.57
N TRP A 309 8.74 20.11 35.39
CA TRP A 309 7.33 19.74 35.25
C TRP A 309 6.61 19.86 36.59
N GLU A 310 5.68 20.81 36.69
CA GLU A 310 4.84 20.97 37.88
C GLU A 310 3.66 19.99 37.81
N SER A 311 3.68 18.94 38.64
CA SER A 311 2.65 17.89 38.69
C SER A 311 1.48 18.30 39.57
N PHE A 312 0.25 18.20 39.07
CA PHE A 312 -0.98 18.59 39.77
C PHE A 312 -1.21 17.76 41.05
N PHE A 313 -0.98 16.44 40.98
CA PHE A 313 -0.80 15.61 42.16
C PHE A 313 0.71 15.42 42.42
N PRO A 314 1.23 15.75 43.62
CA PRO A 314 2.59 15.38 44.00
C PRO A 314 2.76 13.87 43.91
N SER A 315 3.70 13.41 43.08
CA SER A 315 3.86 11.97 42.83
C SER A 315 4.62 11.30 43.97
N VAL A 316 4.08 10.20 44.50
CA VAL A 316 4.64 9.46 45.66
C VAL A 316 6.07 8.95 45.40
N ASP A 317 6.46 8.78 44.13
CA ASP A 317 7.80 8.41 43.70
C ASP A 317 8.85 9.54 43.82
N GLN A 318 8.46 10.76 44.19
CA GLN A 318 9.44 11.82 44.51
C GLN A 318 9.99 11.61 45.94
N PRO A 319 11.30 11.30 46.10
CA PRO A 319 11.91 11.32 47.42
C PRO A 319 11.95 12.76 47.91
N LEU A 320 11.07 13.09 48.87
CA LEU A 320 11.01 14.41 49.51
C LEU A 320 12.42 14.81 49.94
N LEU A 321 12.96 15.85 49.30
CA LEU A 321 14.29 16.36 49.61
C LEU A 321 14.32 16.82 51.07
N VAL A 322 14.98 16.04 51.91
CA VAL A 322 15.21 16.36 53.31
C VAL A 322 16.07 17.62 53.37
N VAL A 323 15.41 18.77 53.57
CA VAL A 323 16.08 20.04 53.84
C VAL A 323 16.95 19.83 55.08
N PRO A 324 18.27 20.06 55.03
CA PRO A 324 19.12 19.89 56.21
C PRO A 324 18.73 20.90 57.30
N GLU A 325 18.11 20.43 58.38
CA GLU A 325 17.77 21.24 59.57
C GLU A 325 19.04 21.60 60.38
N GLU A 326 19.86 22.52 59.85
CA GLU A 326 20.89 23.16 60.67
C GLU A 326 20.26 24.22 61.60
N SER A 327 20.07 23.81 62.86
CA SER A 327 20.07 24.67 64.06
C SER A 327 18.85 25.57 64.38
N THR A 328 17.77 24.96 64.91
CA THR A 328 16.98 25.57 66.01
C THR A 328 16.55 24.52 67.03
N ALA A 329 17.28 24.43 68.15
CA ALA A 329 16.98 23.47 69.22
C ALA A 329 16.00 24.05 70.26
N THR A 330 14.69 23.82 70.09
CA THR A 330 13.68 24.09 71.12
C THR A 330 12.55 23.05 71.12
N LEU A 331 12.49 22.30 72.23
CA LEU A 331 11.32 21.64 72.85
C LEU A 331 10.37 20.83 71.95
N GLY A 332 10.24 19.54 72.25
CA GLY A 332 9.43 18.61 71.47
C GLY A 332 7.93 18.85 71.59
N GLU A 333 7.27 18.98 70.44
CA GLU A 333 5.89 18.54 70.23
C GLU A 333 5.93 17.20 69.50
N GLU A 334 5.03 16.28 69.86
CA GLU A 334 4.86 15.03 69.12
C GLU A 334 4.22 15.34 67.76
N LYS A 335 5.04 15.45 66.71
CA LYS A 335 4.53 15.40 65.34
C LYS A 335 3.80 14.07 65.17
N LYS A 336 2.46 14.13 65.16
CA LYS A 336 1.61 13.03 64.71
C LYS A 336 2.10 12.57 63.33
N PRO A 337 1.91 11.29 62.96
CA PRO A 337 1.94 10.93 61.55
C PRO A 337 0.96 11.87 60.83
N ASP A 338 1.45 12.52 59.78
CA ASP A 338 0.64 13.42 58.97
C ASP A 338 -0.23 12.51 58.10
N ASP A 339 -1.50 12.31 58.49
CA ASP A 339 -2.50 11.50 57.80
C ASP A 339 -2.91 12.17 56.47
N LYS A 340 -1.94 12.30 55.57
CA LYS A 340 -2.13 12.65 54.17
C LYS A 340 -2.82 11.48 53.49
N GLU A 341 -4.15 11.53 53.46
CA GLU A 341 -4.93 10.72 52.53
C GLU A 341 -4.46 11.08 51.11
N ASP A 342 -3.68 10.19 50.49
CA ASP A 342 -3.26 10.32 49.09
C ASP A 342 -4.52 10.44 48.22
N PHE A 343 -4.69 11.59 47.56
CA PHE A 343 -5.92 11.87 46.82
C PHE A 343 -6.00 11.01 45.55
N GLU A 344 -6.63 9.85 45.68
CA GLU A 344 -6.93 8.97 44.54
C GLU A 344 -7.86 9.67 43.54
N LEU A 345 -7.39 9.77 42.29
CA LEU A 345 -8.20 10.20 41.16
C LEU A 345 -9.53 9.43 41.07
N PRO A 346 -10.65 10.10 40.75
CA PRO A 346 -11.88 9.42 40.36
C PRO A 346 -11.65 8.52 39.14
N PRO A 347 -12.35 7.37 39.03
CA PRO A 347 -12.34 6.59 37.80
C PRO A 347 -12.90 7.40 36.63
N SER A 348 -12.44 7.12 35.42
CA SER A 348 -12.93 7.77 34.19
C SER A 348 -14.45 7.73 34.09
N TRP A 349 -15.07 8.90 33.95
CA TRP A 349 -16.53 9.08 33.80
C TRP A 349 -17.06 8.49 32.49
N VAL A 350 -16.19 8.39 31.48
CA VAL A 350 -16.44 7.81 30.16
C VAL A 350 -16.63 6.29 30.26
N LEU A 351 -17.56 5.73 29.48
CA LEU A 351 -17.78 4.28 29.34
C LEU A 351 -16.57 3.56 28.69
N PRO A 352 -16.41 2.24 28.88
CA PRO A 352 -15.42 1.46 28.12
C PRO A 352 -15.61 1.62 26.60
N LEU A 353 -14.52 1.83 25.87
CA LEU A 353 -14.60 2.05 24.43
C LEU A 353 -15.01 0.75 23.72
N HIS A 354 -15.94 0.85 22.77
CA HIS A 354 -16.39 -0.25 21.93
C HIS A 354 -16.37 0.18 20.46
N ILE A 355 -15.85 -0.70 19.61
CA ILE A 355 -15.79 -0.52 18.15
C ILE A 355 -16.24 -1.85 17.56
N SER A 356 -17.32 -1.87 16.76
CA SER A 356 -17.78 -3.12 16.15
C SER A 356 -16.84 -3.57 15.02
N SER A 357 -16.91 -4.83 14.61
CA SER A 357 -16.07 -5.35 13.51
C SER A 357 -16.28 -4.52 12.24
N LYS A 358 -17.53 -4.15 11.94
CA LYS A 358 -17.89 -3.28 10.81
C LYS A 358 -17.26 -1.89 10.90
N ASP A 359 -17.24 -1.29 12.09
CA ASP A 359 -16.67 0.07 12.27
C ASP A 359 -15.14 0.03 12.15
N PHE A 360 -14.52 -1.03 12.68
CA PHE A 360 -13.09 -1.31 12.51
C PHE A 360 -12.71 -1.62 11.05
N GLU A 361 -13.53 -2.37 10.33
CA GLU A 361 -13.36 -2.71 8.91
C GLU A 361 -13.56 -1.50 7.99
N THR A 362 -14.48 -0.58 8.31
CA THR A 362 -14.77 0.57 7.44
C THR A 362 -13.66 1.64 7.45
N ARG A 363 -12.96 1.85 8.58
CA ARG A 363 -11.76 2.72 8.69
C ARG A 363 -11.89 4.18 8.21
N CYS A 364 -13.07 4.66 7.86
CA CYS A 364 -13.29 5.96 7.23
C CYS A 364 -14.63 6.57 7.69
N PRO A 365 -14.66 7.87 8.02
CA PRO A 365 -15.89 8.62 8.26
C PRO A 365 -16.89 8.40 7.11
N GLN A 366 -18.09 7.92 7.43
CA GLN A 366 -19.16 7.64 6.46
C GLN A 366 -18.72 6.74 5.28
N GLY A 367 -17.64 5.98 5.45
CA GLY A 367 -17.03 5.12 4.43
C GLY A 367 -16.18 5.82 3.36
N LYS A 368 -15.97 7.15 3.40
CA LYS A 368 -15.06 7.84 2.47
C LYS A 368 -14.31 9.01 3.10
N LYS A 369 -12.98 8.94 3.11
CA LYS A 369 -12.08 10.07 3.42
C LYS A 369 -11.42 10.62 2.16
N THR A 370 -11.16 11.93 2.12
CA THR A 370 -10.40 12.58 1.04
C THR A 370 -9.32 13.47 1.66
N THR A 371 -8.07 13.24 1.25
CA THR A 371 -6.88 13.95 1.75
C THR A 371 -6.19 14.67 0.59
N LEU A 372 -5.77 15.91 0.83
CA LEU A 372 -5.15 16.78 -0.17
C LEU A 372 -3.66 16.94 0.11
N TYR A 373 -2.83 16.52 -0.84
CA TYR A 373 -1.38 16.50 -0.75
C TYR A 373 -0.75 17.48 -1.76
N HIS A 374 0.57 17.65 -1.70
CA HIS A 374 1.31 18.40 -2.71
C HIS A 374 1.09 17.79 -4.10
N LYS A 375 0.58 18.61 -5.02
CA LYS A 375 0.24 18.21 -6.41
C LYS A 375 -0.61 16.94 -6.52
N SER A 376 -1.32 16.53 -5.46
CA SER A 376 -2.01 15.24 -5.44
C SER A 376 -3.25 15.23 -4.51
N ARG A 377 -4.14 14.27 -4.76
CA ARG A 377 -5.39 14.04 -4.00
C ARG A 377 -5.57 12.55 -3.81
N LEU A 378 -5.69 12.12 -2.56
CA LEU A 378 -6.00 10.74 -2.19
C LEU A 378 -7.45 10.65 -1.74
N GLU A 379 -8.26 9.86 -2.44
CA GLU A 379 -9.57 9.42 -1.96
C GLU A 379 -9.42 7.99 -1.42
N THR A 380 -9.81 7.75 -0.17
CA THR A 380 -9.86 6.42 0.45
C THR A 380 -11.31 6.06 0.73
N PHE A 381 -11.68 4.82 0.45
CA PHE A 381 -13.02 4.27 0.57
C PHE A 381 -12.97 3.04 1.48
N SER A 382 -13.98 2.85 2.32
CA SER A 382 -14.13 1.62 3.10
C SER A 382 -14.38 0.43 2.18
N ASP A 383 -13.79 -0.72 2.51
CA ASP A 383 -14.06 -1.97 1.79
C ASP A 383 -15.57 -2.22 1.69
N TYR A 384 -16.02 -2.69 0.52
CA TYR A 384 -17.42 -2.94 0.15
C TYR A 384 -18.39 -1.74 0.08
N LEU A 385 -17.98 -0.48 0.30
CA LEU A 385 -18.88 0.67 0.08
C LEU A 385 -19.26 0.84 -1.40
N THR A 386 -18.29 0.67 -2.30
CA THR A 386 -18.55 0.71 -3.74
C THR A 386 -18.81 -0.70 -4.27
N SER A 387 -19.84 -0.86 -5.10
CA SER A 387 -20.11 -2.06 -5.91
C SER A 387 -18.89 -2.54 -6.69
N ASP A 388 -18.06 -1.58 -7.11
CA ASP A 388 -16.94 -1.78 -8.01
C ASP A 388 -15.66 -2.23 -7.26
N GLY A 389 -15.72 -2.38 -5.93
CA GLY A 389 -14.59 -2.81 -5.10
C GLY A 389 -13.42 -1.81 -5.02
N LEU A 390 -13.66 -0.52 -5.28
CA LEU A 390 -12.62 0.52 -5.19
C LEU A 390 -12.32 0.84 -3.71
N VAL A 391 -11.03 0.85 -3.35
CA VAL A 391 -10.56 1.07 -1.97
C VAL A 391 -9.74 2.35 -1.85
N SER A 392 -8.93 2.69 -2.87
CA SER A 392 -8.26 3.99 -2.91
C SER A 392 -8.08 4.52 -4.32
N ARG A 393 -8.08 5.85 -4.47
CA ARG A 393 -7.79 6.56 -5.72
C ARG A 393 -6.85 7.73 -5.45
N LEU A 394 -5.64 7.66 -5.96
CA LEU A 394 -4.65 8.74 -5.97
C LEU A 394 -4.68 9.44 -7.33
N SER A 395 -5.07 10.72 -7.34
CA SER A 395 -4.96 11.59 -8.52
C SER A 395 -3.72 12.48 -8.39
N LEU A 396 -2.86 12.47 -9.41
CA LEU A 396 -1.66 13.31 -9.50
C LEU A 396 -1.90 14.45 -10.49
N TYR A 397 -1.34 15.62 -10.20
CA TYR A 397 -1.51 16.86 -10.96
C TYR A 397 -0.15 17.48 -11.29
N SER A 398 -0.06 18.29 -12.33
CA SER A 398 1.18 19.04 -12.63
C SER A 398 1.32 20.29 -11.76
N ASP A 399 0.19 20.90 -11.37
CA ASP A 399 0.10 22.16 -10.65
C ASP A 399 -0.32 21.99 -9.19
N THR A 400 0.19 22.88 -8.32
CA THR A 400 -0.19 22.96 -6.90
C THR A 400 -1.66 23.35 -6.72
N ALA A 401 -2.23 24.10 -7.66
CA ALA A 401 -3.66 24.43 -7.72
C ALA A 401 -4.55 23.23 -8.16
N ARG A 402 -3.95 22.07 -8.48
CA ARG A 402 -4.62 20.78 -8.76
C ARG A 402 -5.69 20.86 -9.86
N ARG A 403 -5.40 21.62 -10.94
CA ARG A 403 -6.27 21.81 -12.11
C ARG A 403 -5.99 20.80 -13.23
N SER A 404 -4.73 20.47 -13.47
CA SER A 404 -4.30 19.62 -14.59
C SER A 404 -3.85 18.25 -14.12
N ARG A 405 -4.75 17.26 -14.22
CA ARG A 405 -4.50 15.88 -13.76
C ARG A 405 -3.58 15.12 -14.74
N VAL A 406 -2.42 14.69 -14.25
CA VAL A 406 -1.38 13.96 -15.00
C VAL A 406 -1.61 12.45 -14.93
N GLU A 407 -1.97 11.92 -13.76
CA GLU A 407 -2.09 10.48 -13.53
C GLU A 407 -3.26 10.18 -12.58
N THR A 408 -3.86 8.99 -12.69
CA THR A 408 -4.81 8.46 -11.71
C THR A 408 -4.50 7.00 -11.40
N ARG A 409 -4.06 6.71 -10.17
CA ARG A 409 -3.90 5.34 -9.65
C ARG A 409 -5.15 4.97 -8.87
N SER A 410 -5.82 3.89 -9.25
CA SER A 410 -6.96 3.31 -8.54
C SER A 410 -6.60 1.90 -8.07
N VAL A 411 -6.87 1.60 -6.80
CA VAL A 411 -6.63 0.30 -6.18
C VAL A 411 -7.97 -0.30 -5.76
N TYR A 412 -8.16 -1.57 -6.07
CA TYR A 412 -9.39 -2.32 -5.90
C TYR A 412 -9.14 -3.58 -5.07
N ARG A 413 -10.19 -4.08 -4.41
CA ARG A 413 -10.21 -5.37 -3.72
C ARG A 413 -11.52 -6.09 -4.01
N HIS A 414 -11.53 -7.41 -3.77
CA HIS A 414 -12.72 -8.28 -3.79
C HIS A 414 -13.55 -8.31 -5.09
N ARG A 415 -13.08 -7.73 -6.19
CA ARG A 415 -13.75 -7.80 -7.51
C ARG A 415 -13.73 -9.22 -8.09
N GLU A 416 -14.85 -9.60 -8.72
CA GLU A 416 -14.99 -10.87 -9.45
C GLU A 416 -13.97 -11.01 -10.59
N ASP A 417 -13.72 -9.92 -11.31
CA ASP A 417 -12.78 -9.86 -12.43
C ASP A 417 -11.29 -9.85 -12.02
N ARG A 418 -11.02 -9.91 -10.70
CA ARG A 418 -9.67 -9.92 -10.11
C ARG A 418 -8.82 -8.69 -10.38
N LEU A 419 -9.39 -7.57 -10.83
CA LEU A 419 -8.65 -6.30 -10.96
C LEU A 419 -8.20 -5.82 -9.58
N GLU A 420 -6.90 -5.56 -9.42
CA GLU A 420 -6.30 -5.04 -8.18
C GLU A 420 -5.83 -3.59 -8.35
N ARG A 421 -5.25 -3.25 -9.51
CA ARG A 421 -4.67 -1.93 -9.76
C ARG A 421 -5.00 -1.45 -11.17
N ARG A 422 -5.35 -0.18 -11.30
CA ARG A 422 -5.47 0.54 -12.58
C ARG A 422 -4.73 1.86 -12.50
N VAL A 423 -3.87 2.12 -13.46
CA VAL A 423 -3.19 3.40 -13.67
C VAL A 423 -3.68 4.01 -14.97
N GLU A 424 -4.04 5.29 -14.95
CA GLU A 424 -4.54 6.04 -16.12
C GLU A 424 -3.76 7.35 -16.27
N GLU A 425 -2.98 7.45 -17.34
CA GLU A 425 -2.19 8.65 -17.68
C GLU A 425 -3.05 9.64 -18.47
N GLY A 426 -3.26 10.84 -17.91
CA GLY A 426 -4.17 11.85 -18.45
C GLY A 426 -3.70 12.51 -19.75
N GLY A 427 -2.40 12.49 -20.05
CA GLY A 427 -1.83 13.08 -21.27
C GLY A 427 -1.87 12.17 -22.50
N SER A 428 -1.59 10.88 -22.32
CA SER A 428 -1.51 9.87 -23.40
C SER A 428 -2.80 9.05 -23.56
N GLY A 429 -3.69 9.09 -22.56
CA GLY A 429 -4.80 8.16 -22.43
C GLY A 429 -4.35 6.72 -22.21
N LEU A 430 -3.11 6.47 -21.82
CA LEU A 430 -2.60 5.12 -21.53
C LEU A 430 -3.19 4.62 -20.22
N VAL A 431 -3.87 3.48 -20.30
CA VAL A 431 -4.44 2.76 -19.17
C VAL A 431 -3.66 1.47 -18.99
N HIS A 432 -3.19 1.21 -17.77
CA HIS A 432 -2.53 -0.01 -17.36
C HIS A 432 -3.32 -0.67 -16.22
N GLU A 433 -3.87 -1.85 -16.47
CA GLU A 433 -4.67 -2.64 -15.54
C GLU A 433 -3.88 -3.88 -15.12
N GLU A 434 -3.90 -4.22 -13.84
CA GLU A 434 -3.18 -5.36 -13.25
C GLU A 434 -4.14 -6.20 -12.37
N PHE A 435 -4.02 -7.51 -12.51
CA PHE A 435 -4.98 -8.50 -12.04
C PHE A 435 -4.31 -9.60 -11.20
N SER A 436 -5.01 -10.01 -10.13
CA SER A 436 -4.55 -11.09 -9.25
C SER A 436 -4.59 -12.47 -9.92
N LEU A 437 -3.91 -13.42 -9.30
CA LEU A 437 -3.98 -14.84 -9.67
C LEU A 437 -5.40 -15.41 -9.48
N GLY A 438 -5.77 -16.39 -10.30
CA GLY A 438 -7.07 -17.08 -10.21
C GLY A 438 -8.18 -16.49 -11.09
N ARG A 439 -7.88 -15.52 -11.97
CA ARG A 439 -8.77 -15.13 -13.08
C ARG A 439 -8.75 -16.21 -14.18
N GLU A 440 -9.93 -16.59 -14.71
CA GLU A 440 -10.07 -17.65 -15.73
C GLU A 440 -9.20 -17.44 -16.98
N SER A 441 -9.04 -16.20 -17.43
CA SER A 441 -8.20 -15.88 -18.60
C SER A 441 -6.69 -15.95 -18.31
N ALA A 442 -6.29 -16.15 -17.05
CA ALA A 442 -4.92 -16.04 -16.54
C ALA A 442 -4.21 -14.73 -16.92
N LEU A 443 -4.97 -13.66 -17.20
CA LEU A 443 -4.45 -12.34 -17.50
C LEU A 443 -3.80 -11.75 -16.24
N ARG A 444 -2.56 -11.28 -16.36
CA ARG A 444 -1.81 -10.57 -15.31
C ARG A 444 -1.92 -9.07 -15.49
N SER A 445 -1.71 -8.55 -16.70
CA SER A 445 -1.82 -7.12 -16.97
C SER A 445 -2.31 -6.82 -18.39
N HIS A 446 -2.95 -5.67 -18.54
CA HIS A 446 -3.52 -5.15 -19.78
C HIS A 446 -3.16 -3.67 -19.90
N THR A 447 -2.39 -3.32 -20.93
CA THR A 447 -2.02 -1.94 -21.24
C THR A 447 -2.67 -1.54 -22.56
N HIS A 448 -3.43 -0.45 -22.60
CA HIS A 448 -4.08 0.04 -23.81
C HIS A 448 -4.20 1.56 -23.81
N SER A 449 -4.29 2.18 -24.99
CA SER A 449 -4.64 3.61 -25.08
C SER A 449 -6.15 3.79 -25.27
N THR A 450 -6.74 4.76 -24.57
CA THR A 450 -8.10 5.24 -24.80
C THR A 450 -8.21 6.12 -26.04
N ILE A 451 -7.10 6.72 -26.50
CA ILE A 451 -7.01 7.52 -27.73
C ILE A 451 -6.71 6.61 -28.94
N HIS A 452 -5.87 5.60 -28.75
CA HIS A 452 -5.43 4.67 -29.81
C HIS A 452 -5.88 3.24 -29.52
N HIS A 453 -7.19 2.97 -29.66
CA HIS A 453 -7.84 1.67 -29.41
C HIS A 453 -7.21 0.45 -30.10
N HIS A 454 -6.36 0.68 -31.12
CA HIS A 454 -5.69 -0.33 -31.93
C HIS A 454 -4.36 -0.84 -31.36
N SER A 455 -3.82 -0.23 -30.29
CA SER A 455 -2.57 -0.66 -29.65
C SER A 455 -2.85 -1.17 -28.23
N ARG A 456 -2.56 -2.45 -27.97
CA ARG A 456 -2.76 -3.09 -26.65
C ARG A 456 -1.69 -4.14 -26.37
N THR A 457 -1.23 -4.21 -25.12
CA THR A 457 -0.31 -5.24 -24.63
C THR A 457 -0.98 -6.02 -23.50
N LEU A 458 -1.07 -7.34 -23.66
CA LEU A 458 -1.61 -8.27 -22.69
C LEU A 458 -0.47 -9.14 -22.15
N THR A 459 -0.31 -9.24 -20.83
CA THR A 459 0.63 -10.16 -20.18
C THR A 459 -0.15 -11.17 -19.36
N PHE A 460 0.25 -12.44 -19.39
CA PHE A 460 -0.45 -13.55 -18.77
C PHE A 460 0.44 -14.30 -17.76
N TYR A 461 -0.18 -14.91 -16.76
CA TYR A 461 0.45 -15.91 -15.91
C TYR A 461 0.62 -17.22 -16.70
N HIS A 462 1.67 -17.31 -17.53
CA HIS A 462 1.89 -18.44 -18.45
C HIS A 462 1.80 -19.83 -17.79
N ASN A 463 2.30 -19.97 -16.54
CA ASN A 463 2.22 -21.21 -15.76
C ASN A 463 0.78 -21.67 -15.44
N ALA A 464 -0.20 -20.78 -15.52
CA ALA A 464 -1.63 -21.09 -15.32
C ALA A 464 -2.38 -21.36 -16.64
N ARG A 465 -1.69 -21.34 -17.80
CA ARG A 465 -2.30 -21.57 -19.11
C ARG A 465 -1.75 -22.85 -19.76
N VAL A 466 -2.66 -23.68 -20.26
CA VAL A 466 -2.32 -24.92 -21.01
C VAL A 466 -1.59 -24.61 -22.33
N ASP A 467 -1.80 -23.43 -22.92
CA ASP A 467 -1.14 -23.02 -24.17
C ASP A 467 0.27 -22.43 -23.98
N GLY A 468 0.68 -22.13 -22.74
CA GLY A 468 1.96 -21.48 -22.42
C GLY A 468 2.08 -20.02 -22.85
N LEU A 469 0.98 -19.34 -23.22
CA LEU A 469 1.02 -17.93 -23.65
C LEU A 469 1.48 -17.02 -22.50
N ARG A 470 2.53 -16.22 -22.75
CA ARG A 470 3.13 -15.27 -21.79
C ARG A 470 2.71 -13.83 -22.07
N SER A 471 2.74 -13.40 -23.33
CA SER A 471 2.26 -12.08 -23.73
C SER A 471 1.66 -12.07 -25.12
N ARG A 472 0.78 -11.10 -25.37
CA ARG A 472 0.19 -10.80 -26.67
C ARG A 472 0.16 -9.29 -26.88
N GLU A 473 0.89 -8.82 -27.88
CA GLU A 473 0.91 -7.44 -28.35
C GLU A 473 0.02 -7.34 -29.59
N LEU A 474 -0.98 -6.46 -29.55
CA LEU A 474 -1.94 -6.20 -30.61
C LEU A 474 -1.71 -4.79 -31.14
N ALA A 475 -1.38 -4.68 -32.43
CA ALA A 475 -1.30 -3.44 -33.17
C ALA A 475 -2.45 -3.32 -34.20
N SER A 476 -2.43 -2.28 -35.02
CA SER A 476 -3.41 -2.10 -36.11
C SER A 476 -3.22 -3.12 -37.24
N SER A 477 -1.98 -3.42 -37.62
CA SER A 477 -1.63 -4.31 -38.73
C SER A 477 -0.91 -5.62 -38.34
N GLU A 478 -0.71 -5.86 -37.04
CA GLU A 478 0.07 -7.01 -36.55
C GLU A 478 -0.42 -7.46 -35.18
N MET A 479 -0.29 -8.75 -34.87
CA MET A 479 -0.40 -9.30 -33.52
C MET A 479 0.81 -10.20 -33.28
N VAL A 480 1.56 -9.95 -32.21
CA VAL A 480 2.69 -10.77 -31.78
C VAL A 480 2.31 -11.48 -30.48
N GLU A 481 2.56 -12.79 -30.43
CA GLU A 481 2.31 -13.66 -29.29
C GLU A 481 3.64 -14.31 -28.87
N VAL A 482 3.93 -14.29 -27.57
CA VAL A 482 5.13 -14.91 -26.99
C VAL A 482 4.70 -16.01 -26.04
N PHE A 483 5.29 -17.19 -26.21
CA PHE A 483 4.98 -18.40 -25.46
C PHE A 483 6.21 -18.84 -24.64
N GLN A 484 5.96 -19.56 -23.53
CA GLN A 484 7.01 -20.03 -22.63
C GLN A 484 6.67 -21.43 -22.10
N GLY A 485 7.61 -22.38 -22.24
CA GLY A 485 7.46 -23.73 -21.69
C GLY A 485 6.57 -24.68 -22.48
N ARG A 486 6.23 -24.37 -23.74
CA ARG A 486 5.46 -25.29 -24.61
C ARG A 486 6.24 -26.55 -24.99
N PRO A 487 5.58 -27.72 -25.10
CA PRO A 487 6.23 -28.99 -25.45
C PRO A 487 6.62 -29.12 -26.93
N ASP A 488 6.07 -28.28 -27.81
CA ASP A 488 6.42 -28.21 -29.24
C ASP A 488 7.51 -27.16 -29.54
N PHE A 489 8.13 -26.59 -28.49
CA PHE A 489 9.16 -25.55 -28.56
C PHE A 489 8.73 -24.22 -29.24
N LEU A 490 7.46 -24.01 -29.56
CA LEU A 490 6.96 -22.72 -30.06
C LEU A 490 7.18 -21.63 -29.00
N HIS A 491 7.87 -20.55 -29.38
CA HIS A 491 8.17 -19.42 -28.48
C HIS A 491 7.63 -18.07 -28.98
N GLN A 492 7.41 -17.91 -30.29
CA GLN A 492 6.82 -16.69 -30.85
C GLN A 492 5.91 -17.03 -32.03
N ARG A 493 4.74 -16.39 -32.08
CA ARG A 493 3.88 -16.32 -33.27
C ARG A 493 3.61 -14.86 -33.61
N SER A 494 3.51 -14.54 -34.90
CA SER A 494 3.35 -13.19 -35.42
C SER A 494 2.40 -13.21 -36.61
N THR A 495 1.25 -12.56 -36.45
CA THR A 495 0.16 -12.52 -37.45
C THR A 495 0.08 -11.12 -38.03
N ALA A 496 0.35 -10.98 -39.33
CA ALA A 496 0.20 -9.73 -40.06
C ALA A 496 -1.17 -9.65 -40.74
N TYR A 497 -1.89 -8.55 -40.51
CA TYR A 497 -3.23 -8.30 -41.03
C TYR A 497 -3.22 -7.29 -42.20
N LEU A 498 -4.24 -7.36 -43.05
CA LEU A 498 -4.48 -6.31 -44.04
C LEU A 498 -4.86 -4.99 -43.34
N LYS A 499 -4.24 -3.89 -43.77
CA LYS A 499 -4.57 -2.53 -43.29
C LYS A 499 -5.93 -2.09 -43.85
N THR A 500 -7.00 -2.38 -43.12
CA THR A 500 -8.33 -1.86 -43.42
C THR A 500 -8.39 -0.35 -43.23
N THR A 501 -8.97 0.36 -44.20
CA THR A 501 -9.39 1.76 -44.01
C THR A 501 -10.65 1.81 -43.14
N PRO A 502 -10.85 2.86 -42.30
CA PRO A 502 -11.97 2.92 -41.35
C PRO A 502 -13.31 3.18 -42.05
N SER A 503 -13.90 2.14 -42.66
CA SER A 503 -15.16 2.21 -43.40
C SER A 503 -16.22 1.25 -42.85
N ARG A 504 -16.97 1.76 -41.85
CA ARG A 504 -18.37 1.44 -41.53
C ARG A 504 -18.86 0.00 -41.80
N SER A 505 -18.16 -1.01 -41.28
CA SER A 505 -18.61 -2.40 -41.28
C SER A 505 -18.44 -3.01 -39.88
N SER A 506 -19.54 -3.49 -39.31
CA SER A 506 -19.59 -4.04 -37.95
C SER A 506 -19.20 -5.52 -37.95
N GLY A 507 -17.90 -5.81 -38.12
CA GLY A 507 -17.35 -7.17 -38.03
C GLY A 507 -15.89 -7.13 -37.60
N ASP A 508 -15.55 -7.81 -36.49
CA ASP A 508 -14.20 -7.82 -35.90
C ASP A 508 -13.22 -8.76 -36.64
N HIS A 509 -13.46 -9.00 -37.94
CA HIS A 509 -12.72 -9.96 -38.77
C HIS A 509 -11.68 -9.22 -39.61
N ARG A 510 -10.44 -9.22 -39.13
CA ARG A 510 -9.29 -8.69 -39.88
C ARG A 510 -8.72 -9.79 -40.78
N GLU A 511 -8.66 -9.52 -42.08
CA GLU A 511 -8.05 -10.44 -43.06
C GLU A 511 -6.57 -10.69 -42.72
N VAL A 512 -6.17 -11.96 -42.62
CA VAL A 512 -4.79 -12.36 -42.29
C VAL A 512 -4.00 -12.50 -43.58
N LEU A 513 -2.90 -11.74 -43.71
CA LEU A 513 -2.02 -11.80 -44.88
C LEU A 513 -0.91 -12.85 -44.73
N ARG A 514 -0.37 -12.97 -43.52
CA ARG A 514 0.78 -13.83 -43.22
C ARG A 514 0.85 -14.18 -41.74
N ILE A 515 1.26 -15.40 -41.43
CA ILE A 515 1.55 -15.87 -40.08
C ILE A 515 2.99 -16.39 -40.05
N VAL A 516 3.77 -15.96 -39.05
CA VAL A 516 5.14 -16.40 -38.80
C VAL A 516 5.18 -17.06 -37.43
N GLU A 517 5.68 -18.28 -37.35
CA GLU A 517 5.92 -19.00 -36.09
C GLU A 517 7.41 -19.30 -35.94
N LYS A 518 7.93 -19.19 -34.72
CA LYS A 518 9.34 -19.45 -34.39
C LYS A 518 9.45 -20.40 -33.20
N PHE A 519 10.40 -21.31 -33.33
CA PHE A 519 10.58 -22.45 -32.44
C PHE A 519 11.98 -22.39 -31.81
N HIS A 520 12.10 -22.84 -30.57
CA HIS A 520 13.41 -23.16 -30.00
C HIS A 520 13.96 -24.47 -30.60
N HIS A 521 15.27 -24.67 -30.50
CA HIS A 521 15.92 -25.90 -30.97
C HIS A 521 15.59 -27.06 -30.03
N ASP A 522 14.86 -28.07 -30.51
CA ASP A 522 14.67 -29.34 -29.81
C ASP A 522 16.01 -30.10 -29.70
N PRO A 523 16.57 -30.32 -28.49
CA PRO A 523 17.84 -31.01 -28.32
C PRO A 523 17.85 -32.49 -28.75
N SER A 524 16.69 -33.08 -29.03
CA SER A 524 16.57 -34.48 -29.50
C SER A 524 16.75 -34.64 -31.01
N LEU A 525 16.69 -33.54 -31.78
CA LEU A 525 16.81 -33.53 -33.23
C LEU A 525 18.10 -32.81 -33.69
N PRO A 526 18.68 -33.16 -34.85
CA PRO A 526 19.73 -32.36 -35.44
C PRO A 526 19.18 -31.03 -35.98
N PRO A 527 19.96 -29.92 -35.96
CA PRO A 527 19.47 -28.58 -36.35
C PRO A 527 18.82 -28.53 -37.74
N ASN A 528 19.40 -29.25 -38.69
CA ASN A 528 18.97 -29.33 -40.09
C ASN A 528 17.65 -30.12 -40.30
N SER A 529 17.10 -30.73 -39.24
CA SER A 529 15.78 -31.38 -39.23
C SER A 529 14.81 -30.75 -38.23
N ALA A 530 15.31 -30.09 -37.19
CA ALA A 530 14.50 -29.27 -36.29
C ALA A 530 14.01 -28.00 -37.04
N VAL A 531 12.71 -27.75 -37.04
CA VAL A 531 12.13 -26.52 -37.62
C VAL A 531 12.46 -25.33 -36.71
N ALA A 532 12.96 -24.24 -37.29
CA ALA A 532 13.21 -22.98 -36.59
C ALA A 532 12.11 -21.94 -36.84
N GLU A 533 11.58 -21.91 -38.06
CA GLU A 533 10.60 -20.92 -38.50
C GLU A 533 9.60 -21.54 -39.49
N ARG A 534 8.30 -21.25 -39.31
CA ARG A 534 7.25 -21.47 -40.33
C ARG A 534 6.69 -20.12 -40.76
N VAL A 535 6.55 -19.90 -42.06
CA VAL A 535 5.94 -18.69 -42.63
C VAL A 535 4.81 -19.10 -43.59
N PHE A 536 3.58 -18.94 -43.14
CA PHE A 536 2.37 -19.13 -43.94
C PHE A 536 2.00 -17.78 -44.57
N SER A 537 2.03 -17.66 -45.89
CA SER A 537 1.64 -16.46 -46.63
C SER A 537 0.36 -16.74 -47.39
N LEU A 538 -0.76 -16.17 -46.92
CA LEU A 538 -2.11 -16.54 -47.38
C LEU A 538 -2.57 -15.76 -48.62
N LYS A 539 -1.89 -14.65 -48.93
CA LYS A 539 -2.14 -13.87 -50.15
C LYS A 539 -1.69 -14.65 -51.38
N GLU A 540 -2.55 -14.72 -52.40
CA GLU A 540 -2.28 -15.39 -53.67
C GLU A 540 -0.97 -14.90 -54.36
N PRO A 541 -0.13 -15.82 -54.87
CA PRO A 541 -0.20 -17.27 -54.69
C PRO A 541 0.18 -17.68 -53.25
N SER A 542 -0.74 -18.36 -52.57
CA SER A 542 -0.53 -18.80 -51.19
C SER A 542 0.65 -19.77 -51.10
N SER A 543 1.47 -19.61 -50.07
CA SER A 543 2.74 -20.34 -49.95
C SER A 543 3.22 -20.50 -48.50
N ILE A 544 3.87 -21.63 -48.24
CA ILE A 544 4.37 -22.01 -46.92
C ILE A 544 5.88 -22.17 -47.00
N ARG A 545 6.64 -21.35 -46.26
CA ARG A 545 8.10 -21.53 -46.07
C ARG A 545 8.37 -22.20 -44.74
N VAL A 546 9.25 -23.20 -44.75
CA VAL A 546 9.83 -23.82 -43.55
C VAL A 546 11.33 -23.57 -43.55
N THR A 547 11.85 -22.95 -42.50
CA THR A 547 13.29 -22.75 -42.28
C THR A 547 13.72 -23.65 -41.11
N TYR A 548 14.79 -24.41 -41.28
CA TYR A 548 15.34 -25.28 -40.22
C TYR A 548 16.36 -24.52 -39.35
N HIS A 549 16.80 -25.10 -38.22
CA HIS A 549 17.83 -24.47 -37.39
C HIS A 549 19.20 -24.49 -38.09
N LEU A 550 20.02 -23.48 -37.79
CA LEU A 550 21.37 -23.36 -38.31
C LEU A 550 22.27 -24.44 -37.67
N GLU A 551 22.92 -25.26 -38.50
CA GLU A 551 23.95 -26.18 -38.02
C GLU A 551 25.18 -25.41 -37.48
N PRO A 552 25.90 -25.93 -36.48
CA PRO A 552 27.25 -25.49 -36.18
C PRO A 552 28.14 -25.45 -37.44
N ASP A 553 29.07 -24.50 -37.48
CA ASP A 553 30.02 -24.29 -38.58
C ASP A 553 29.40 -23.98 -39.97
N ARG A 554 28.11 -23.62 -40.04
CA ARG A 554 27.44 -23.12 -41.25
C ARG A 554 27.06 -21.64 -41.16
N ILE A 555 26.91 -21.01 -42.32
CA ILE A 555 26.54 -19.57 -42.46
C ILE A 555 25.05 -19.41 -42.83
N THR A 556 24.46 -20.39 -43.50
CA THR A 556 23.06 -20.39 -43.95
C THR A 556 22.35 -21.64 -43.45
N ALA A 557 21.04 -21.52 -43.20
CA ALA A 557 20.17 -22.63 -42.81
C ALA A 557 19.41 -23.19 -44.03
N SER A 558 19.10 -24.48 -43.99
CA SER A 558 18.25 -25.12 -44.99
C SER A 558 16.82 -24.57 -44.92
N HIS A 559 16.13 -24.49 -46.06
CA HIS A 559 14.73 -24.10 -46.11
C HIS A 559 13.98 -24.76 -47.28
N ARG A 560 12.67 -24.92 -47.13
CA ARG A 560 11.75 -25.39 -48.17
C ARG A 560 10.61 -24.39 -48.33
N LEU A 561 10.14 -24.21 -49.56
CA LEU A 561 9.02 -23.37 -49.95
C LEU A 561 8.03 -24.23 -50.76
N PHE A 562 6.81 -24.32 -50.25
CA PHE A 562 5.70 -25.01 -50.89
C PHE A 562 4.71 -23.97 -51.41
N LEU A 563 4.31 -24.07 -52.68
CA LEU A 563 3.22 -23.29 -53.26
C LEU A 563 1.91 -24.09 -53.11
N THR A 564 0.90 -23.53 -52.46
CA THR A 564 -0.40 -24.20 -52.27
C THR A 564 -1.30 -23.95 -53.49
N PRO A 565 -2.02 -24.96 -54.03
CA PRO A 565 -2.88 -24.79 -55.20
C PRO A 565 -3.98 -23.71 -55.01
N PRO A 566 -4.39 -22.96 -56.06
CA PRO A 566 -5.35 -21.85 -55.96
C PRO A 566 -6.76 -22.17 -55.42
N HIS A 567 -7.11 -23.44 -55.21
CA HIS A 567 -8.42 -23.89 -54.73
C HIS A 567 -8.33 -24.80 -53.49
N SER A 568 -7.21 -24.79 -52.77
CA SER A 568 -6.98 -25.71 -51.63
C SER A 568 -7.88 -25.46 -50.41
N GLN A 569 -8.73 -24.43 -50.43
CA GLN A 569 -9.72 -24.12 -49.39
C GLN A 569 -11.15 -24.58 -49.73
N GLU A 570 -11.38 -25.13 -50.93
CA GLU A 570 -12.71 -25.65 -51.33
C GLU A 570 -12.93 -27.08 -50.80
N GLN A 571 -14.04 -27.30 -50.09
CA GLN A 571 -14.38 -28.61 -49.51
C GLN A 571 -14.52 -29.69 -50.60
N GLY A 572 -13.62 -30.67 -50.59
CA GLY A 572 -13.59 -31.78 -51.55
C GLY A 572 -12.49 -31.69 -52.61
N TYR A 573 -11.62 -30.68 -52.58
CA TYR A 573 -10.44 -30.62 -53.45
C TYR A 573 -9.46 -31.77 -53.15
N ASN A 574 -9.16 -32.61 -54.15
CA ASN A 574 -8.14 -33.66 -54.04
C ASN A 574 -6.75 -33.07 -54.33
N LEU A 575 -5.86 -33.10 -53.35
CA LEU A 575 -4.53 -32.49 -53.44
C LEU A 575 -3.64 -33.24 -54.45
N THR A 576 -3.50 -32.68 -55.66
CA THR A 576 -2.61 -33.20 -56.70
C THR A 576 -1.19 -32.69 -56.45
N PHE A 577 -0.27 -33.59 -56.16
CA PHE A 577 1.14 -33.26 -55.90
C PHE A 577 1.87 -32.93 -57.20
N ASP A 578 2.20 -31.65 -57.40
CA ASP A 578 3.16 -31.21 -58.42
C ASP A 578 4.55 -31.02 -57.78
N PRO A 579 5.58 -31.80 -58.15
CA PRO A 579 6.95 -31.60 -57.68
C PRO A 579 7.49 -30.19 -57.96
N ASN A 580 7.01 -29.52 -59.02
CA ASN A 580 7.46 -28.17 -59.39
C ASN A 580 6.88 -27.07 -58.48
N ALA A 581 5.85 -27.39 -57.68
CA ALA A 581 5.31 -26.49 -56.67
C ALA A 581 6.17 -26.43 -55.39
N ILE A 582 7.25 -27.22 -55.32
CA ILE A 582 8.19 -27.26 -54.20
C ILE A 582 9.55 -26.75 -54.67
N SER A 583 10.12 -25.81 -53.93
CA SER A 583 11.51 -25.38 -54.09
C SER A 583 12.21 -25.40 -52.73
N GLY A 584 13.53 -25.54 -52.71
CA GLY A 584 14.25 -25.62 -51.45
C GLY A 584 15.76 -25.46 -51.61
N TYR A 585 16.40 -25.17 -50.49
CA TYR A 585 17.84 -25.08 -50.34
C TYR A 585 18.26 -25.99 -49.18
N GLN A 586 19.21 -26.88 -49.44
CA GLN A 586 19.75 -27.83 -48.47
C GLN A 586 21.26 -27.53 -48.34
N VAL A 587 21.72 -27.30 -47.11
CA VAL A 587 23.08 -26.78 -46.84
C VAL A 587 24.19 -27.79 -47.16
N ASP A 588 23.86 -29.09 -47.15
CA ASP A 588 24.75 -30.15 -47.62
C ASP A 588 24.27 -30.69 -48.98
N PRO A 589 25.02 -30.43 -50.09
CA PRO A 589 24.71 -30.96 -51.42
C PRO A 589 24.95 -32.48 -51.58
N GLN A 590 25.41 -33.20 -50.56
CA GLN A 590 25.57 -34.65 -50.56
C GLN A 590 24.54 -35.38 -49.68
N ALA A 591 23.77 -34.65 -48.88
CA ALA A 591 22.66 -35.22 -48.13
C ALA A 591 21.52 -35.65 -49.08
N PRO A 592 20.85 -36.79 -48.84
CA PRO A 592 19.82 -37.31 -49.74
C PRO A 592 18.64 -36.34 -49.84
N GLU A 593 18.07 -36.22 -51.03
CA GLU A 593 16.80 -35.52 -51.23
C GLU A 593 15.65 -36.31 -50.55
N PRO A 594 14.70 -35.63 -49.89
CA PRO A 594 13.53 -36.27 -49.29
C PRO A 594 12.65 -36.90 -50.38
N LYS A 595 12.03 -38.05 -50.07
CA LYS A 595 11.16 -38.73 -51.04
C LYS A 595 9.92 -37.88 -51.32
N SER A 596 9.37 -37.97 -52.53
CA SER A 596 8.13 -37.27 -52.91
C SER A 596 6.96 -37.55 -51.95
N GLN A 597 6.89 -38.78 -51.41
CA GLN A 597 5.90 -39.14 -50.37
C GLN A 597 6.12 -38.39 -49.04
N GLU A 598 7.37 -38.20 -48.62
CA GLU A 598 7.73 -37.48 -47.39
C GLU A 598 7.44 -35.98 -47.55
N LEU A 599 7.69 -35.42 -48.74
CA LEU A 599 7.33 -34.05 -49.10
C LEU A 599 5.81 -33.84 -49.17
N PHE A 600 5.06 -34.80 -49.70
CA PHE A 600 3.59 -34.75 -49.71
C PHE A 600 3.02 -34.78 -48.29
N GLN A 601 3.47 -35.71 -47.44
CA GLN A 601 3.08 -35.80 -46.03
C GLN A 601 3.47 -34.53 -45.24
N GLN A 602 4.64 -33.94 -45.54
CA GLN A 602 5.04 -32.65 -44.97
C GLN A 602 4.08 -31.53 -45.41
N LEU A 603 3.65 -31.50 -46.67
CA LEU A 603 2.70 -30.50 -47.17
C LEU A 603 1.29 -30.67 -46.55
N GLU A 604 0.76 -31.90 -46.48
CA GLU A 604 -0.52 -32.18 -45.81
C GLU A 604 -0.49 -31.73 -44.34
N SER A 605 0.59 -32.05 -43.61
CA SER A 605 0.78 -31.63 -42.23
C SER A 605 0.87 -30.10 -42.07
N LEU A 606 1.53 -29.41 -43.00
CA LEU A 606 1.63 -27.95 -43.00
C LEU A 606 0.32 -27.26 -43.34
N MET A 607 -0.49 -27.83 -44.25
CA MET A 607 -1.82 -27.31 -44.57
C MET A 607 -2.80 -27.48 -43.40
N ALA A 608 -2.84 -28.66 -42.78
CA ALA A 608 -3.65 -28.88 -41.58
C ALA A 608 -3.25 -27.92 -40.44
N ALA A 609 -1.95 -27.74 -40.20
CA ALA A 609 -1.45 -26.78 -39.22
C ALA A 609 -1.83 -25.33 -39.58
N GLN A 610 -1.79 -24.95 -40.85
CA GLN A 610 -2.19 -23.61 -41.31
C GLN A 610 -3.66 -23.33 -40.96
N ASP A 611 -4.56 -24.28 -41.26
CA ASP A 611 -5.99 -24.11 -41.04
C ASP A 611 -6.33 -24.10 -39.53
N ASP A 612 -5.67 -24.94 -38.72
CA ASP A 612 -5.73 -24.90 -37.25
C ASP A 612 -5.28 -23.54 -36.69
N ILE A 613 -4.19 -22.96 -37.21
CA ILE A 613 -3.68 -21.66 -36.76
C ILE A 613 -4.63 -20.53 -37.20
N ILE A 614 -5.19 -20.57 -38.42
CA ILE A 614 -6.20 -19.62 -38.88
C ILE A 614 -7.45 -19.69 -38.00
N SER A 615 -7.88 -20.89 -37.60
CA SER A 615 -8.97 -21.10 -36.66
C SER A 615 -8.69 -20.49 -35.27
N GLN A 616 -7.48 -20.69 -34.73
CA GLN A 616 -7.06 -20.07 -33.46
C GLN A 616 -6.97 -18.54 -33.54
N VAL A 617 -6.46 -18.00 -34.65
CA VAL A 617 -6.31 -16.55 -34.86
C VAL A 617 -7.66 -15.86 -35.09
N SER A 618 -8.60 -16.51 -35.79
CA SER A 618 -9.94 -15.95 -36.04
C SER A 618 -10.90 -16.09 -34.85
N SER A 619 -10.72 -17.12 -34.01
CA SER A 619 -11.44 -17.26 -32.73
C SER A 619 -10.86 -16.41 -31.59
N THR A 620 -9.67 -15.82 -31.79
CA THR A 620 -9.09 -14.84 -30.85
C THR A 620 -9.75 -13.47 -31.03
N PRO A 621 -10.50 -12.95 -30.03
CA PRO A 621 -11.17 -11.64 -30.17
C PRO A 621 -10.15 -10.50 -30.16
N SER A 622 -10.33 -9.48 -31.01
CA SER A 622 -9.39 -8.34 -31.08
C SER A 622 -9.46 -7.43 -29.85
N THR A 623 -10.56 -7.54 -29.12
CA THR A 623 -10.86 -6.87 -27.86
C THR A 623 -11.23 -7.94 -26.83
N PRO A 624 -10.46 -8.13 -25.73
CA PRO A 624 -10.95 -8.97 -24.64
C PRO A 624 -12.25 -8.35 -24.09
N SER A 625 -13.32 -9.14 -24.01
CA SER A 625 -14.60 -8.73 -23.47
C SER A 625 -14.53 -8.60 -21.95
N LEU A 626 -13.91 -7.51 -21.48
CA LEU A 626 -14.04 -7.07 -20.10
C LEU A 626 -15.53 -6.75 -19.86
N PRO A 627 -16.17 -7.24 -18.78
CA PRO A 627 -17.49 -6.78 -18.42
C PRO A 627 -17.42 -5.27 -18.17
N HIS A 628 -18.28 -4.50 -18.85
CA HIS A 628 -18.26 -3.04 -18.77
C HIS A 628 -18.50 -2.60 -17.32
N SER A 629 -17.45 -2.14 -16.65
CA SER A 629 -17.60 -1.44 -15.37
C SER A 629 -18.40 -0.15 -15.64
N PRO A 630 -19.45 0.14 -14.86
CA PRO A 630 -20.36 1.26 -15.15
C PRO A 630 -19.67 2.59 -14.87
N THR A 631 -19.04 3.17 -15.90
CA THR A 631 -18.48 4.52 -15.84
C THR A 631 -19.60 5.51 -15.54
N GLY A 632 -19.64 6.01 -14.30
CA GLY A 632 -20.76 6.78 -13.77
C GLY A 632 -21.15 7.97 -14.66
N GLU A 633 -22.44 8.09 -14.95
CA GLU A 633 -22.97 9.16 -15.81
C GLU A 633 -22.70 10.53 -15.19
N SER A 634 -22.09 11.42 -15.96
CA SER A 634 -21.93 12.82 -15.57
C SER A 634 -23.31 13.50 -15.57
N LEU A 635 -23.80 13.88 -14.39
CA LEU A 635 -24.98 14.73 -14.25
C LEU A 635 -24.83 16.01 -15.10
N ARG A 636 -25.58 16.09 -16.19
CA ARG A 636 -25.85 17.34 -16.91
C ARG A 636 -27.26 17.77 -16.62
N GLU A 637 -27.40 18.92 -15.96
CA GLU A 637 -28.70 19.54 -15.75
C GLU A 637 -29.35 19.92 -17.09
N GLY A 638 -30.65 19.62 -17.20
CA GLY A 638 -31.44 19.87 -18.41
C GLY A 638 -32.91 19.97 -18.05
N GLY A 639 -33.33 21.13 -17.58
CA GLY A 639 -34.73 21.38 -17.18
C GLY A 639 -35.69 21.39 -18.38
N GLY A 640 -36.87 20.79 -18.21
CA GLY A 640 -37.90 20.76 -19.26
C GLY A 640 -39.00 19.76 -18.96
N GLY A 641 -39.95 20.12 -18.09
CA GLY A 641 -41.10 19.26 -17.79
C GLY A 641 -42.20 19.34 -18.84
N HIS A 642 -42.86 18.22 -19.13
CA HIS A 642 -44.32 18.14 -19.02
C HIS A 642 -44.87 16.71 -19.06
N SER A 643 -45.76 16.44 -18.10
CA SER A 643 -46.75 15.37 -18.02
C SER A 643 -47.27 14.76 -19.35
N ARG A 644 -47.41 13.42 -19.40
CA ARG A 644 -48.77 12.81 -19.40
C ARG A 644 -48.85 11.28 -19.17
N GLN A 645 -49.83 10.94 -18.32
CA GLN A 645 -50.85 9.91 -18.54
C GLN A 645 -50.48 8.41 -18.43
N GLU A 646 -50.92 7.82 -17.31
CA GLU A 646 -51.02 6.38 -17.07
C GLU A 646 -51.89 5.67 -18.11
N ARG A 647 -51.60 4.39 -18.37
CA ARG A 647 -52.57 3.41 -18.88
C ARG A 647 -52.38 2.05 -18.24
N SER A 648 -53.40 1.60 -17.52
CA SER A 648 -53.46 0.28 -16.89
C SER A 648 -53.83 -0.82 -17.89
N ARG A 649 -53.07 -1.91 -17.89
CA ARG A 649 -53.49 -3.26 -18.30
C ARG A 649 -52.78 -4.28 -17.42
N GLY A 650 -53.54 -5.06 -16.65
CA GLY A 650 -53.00 -6.10 -15.76
C GLY A 650 -53.01 -7.48 -16.42
N ILE A 651 -52.17 -8.39 -15.90
CA ILE A 651 -52.20 -9.83 -16.14
C ILE A 651 -52.02 -10.51 -14.78
N GLN A 652 -52.78 -11.57 -14.51
CA GLN A 652 -52.67 -12.35 -13.27
C GLN A 652 -51.55 -13.40 -13.35
N PRO A 653 -50.89 -13.76 -12.24
CA PRO A 653 -49.87 -14.81 -12.23
C PRO A 653 -50.51 -16.20 -12.32
N THR A 654 -50.09 -17.01 -13.28
CA THR A 654 -50.39 -18.45 -13.35
C THR A 654 -49.30 -19.26 -12.67
N ALA A 655 -49.68 -20.10 -11.71
CA ALA A 655 -48.76 -21.02 -11.05
C ALA A 655 -48.53 -22.28 -11.91
N VAL A 656 -47.29 -22.78 -11.92
CA VAL A 656 -46.93 -24.12 -12.41
C VAL A 656 -46.07 -24.78 -11.35
N GLY A 657 -46.50 -25.95 -10.85
CA GLY A 657 -45.83 -26.66 -9.77
C GLY A 657 -44.62 -27.46 -10.25
N VAL A 658 -43.54 -27.44 -9.47
CA VAL A 658 -42.38 -28.33 -9.67
C VAL A 658 -42.76 -29.76 -9.26
N SER A 659 -42.50 -30.74 -10.14
CA SER A 659 -42.78 -32.15 -9.88
C SER A 659 -41.48 -32.95 -9.83
N LEU A 660 -41.05 -33.32 -8.62
CA LEU A 660 -39.88 -34.15 -8.37
C LEU A 660 -40.13 -35.59 -8.84
N ARG A 661 -39.29 -36.11 -9.76
CA ARG A 661 -39.27 -37.54 -10.09
C ARG A 661 -38.18 -38.26 -9.30
N ARG A 662 -38.59 -39.30 -8.59
CA ARG A 662 -37.77 -40.29 -7.89
C ARG A 662 -37.86 -41.59 -8.68
N CYS A 663 -36.74 -42.20 -9.00
CA CYS A 663 -36.69 -43.52 -9.65
C CYS A 663 -35.96 -44.51 -8.72
N GLN A 664 -36.39 -45.77 -8.76
CA GLN A 664 -35.79 -46.90 -8.04
C GLN A 664 -35.28 -47.94 -9.05
N GLU A 665 -34.53 -48.93 -8.56
CA GLU A 665 -34.03 -50.09 -9.31
C GLU A 665 -35.17 -51.01 -9.78
N PRO A 666 -34.88 -51.99 -10.65
CA PRO A 666 -34.78 -53.37 -10.12
C PRO A 666 -33.70 -54.27 -10.76
N GLU A 667 -33.64 -55.52 -10.28
CA GLU A 667 -32.60 -56.55 -10.47
C GLU A 667 -32.60 -57.27 -11.84
N GLY A 668 -31.52 -58.02 -12.14
CA GLY A 668 -31.51 -59.07 -13.19
C GLY A 668 -30.15 -59.75 -13.45
N LEU A 669 -30.03 -61.06 -13.19
CA LEU A 669 -28.89 -61.94 -13.54
C LEU A 669 -29.31 -62.97 -14.60
N PRO A 670 -28.38 -63.51 -15.44
CA PRO A 670 -27.73 -64.80 -15.09
C PRO A 670 -26.25 -64.98 -15.56
N ALA A 671 -25.70 -66.17 -15.24
CA ALA A 671 -24.31 -66.63 -15.41
C ALA A 671 -23.86 -66.88 -16.88
N GLU A 672 -22.61 -67.24 -17.23
CA GLU A 672 -21.41 -67.77 -16.51
C GLU A 672 -20.10 -67.12 -17.06
N ARG A 673 -18.83 -67.51 -16.82
CA ARG A 673 -18.07 -68.60 -16.12
C ARG A 673 -16.62 -68.10 -15.88
N GLY A 674 -15.80 -68.51 -14.90
CA GLY A 674 -16.00 -69.39 -13.74
C GLY A 674 -14.74 -70.22 -13.34
N GLY A 675 -13.75 -69.60 -12.65
CA GLY A 675 -12.55 -70.27 -12.06
C GLY A 675 -11.35 -69.31 -11.89
N GLY A 676 -10.49 -69.41 -10.87
CA GLY A 676 -10.49 -70.27 -9.67
C GLY A 676 -9.21 -70.11 -8.81
N ARG A 677 -9.20 -70.72 -7.60
CA ARG A 677 -8.16 -70.68 -6.52
C ARG A 677 -8.17 -69.42 -5.65
N GLU A 678 -8.38 -69.50 -4.32
CA GLU A 678 -7.62 -70.17 -3.22
C GLU A 678 -6.36 -69.37 -2.81
N GLY A 679 -6.23 -68.83 -1.58
CA GLY A 679 -7.18 -68.81 -0.44
C GLY A 679 -6.60 -68.13 0.82
N GLU A 680 -7.43 -68.05 1.87
CA GLU A 680 -7.16 -67.99 3.34
C GLU A 680 -6.06 -67.05 3.93
N GLY A 681 -6.27 -66.29 5.01
CA GLY A 681 -7.50 -66.05 5.80
C GLY A 681 -7.22 -65.42 7.20
N GLY A 682 -8.23 -64.75 7.79
CA GLY A 682 -8.25 -64.24 9.18
C GLY A 682 -7.50 -62.91 9.45
N GLY A 683 -7.94 -62.03 10.36
CA GLY A 683 -9.20 -62.01 11.11
C GLY A 683 -9.25 -60.92 12.21
N GLU A 684 -10.45 -60.33 12.40
CA GLU A 684 -10.99 -59.68 13.62
C GLU A 684 -10.25 -58.50 14.32
N ASP A 685 -10.91 -57.32 14.29
CA ASP A 685 -10.86 -56.22 15.28
C ASP A 685 -11.43 -56.67 16.67
N PRO A 686 -11.41 -55.88 17.79
CA PRO A 686 -11.25 -54.42 17.90
C PRO A 686 -10.49 -53.85 19.13
N GLU A 687 -10.43 -52.51 19.19
CA GLU A 687 -10.43 -51.59 20.36
C GLU A 687 -9.60 -51.88 21.63
N GLY A 688 -8.74 -50.92 22.01
CA GLY A 688 -8.08 -50.87 23.32
C GLY A 688 -7.31 -49.55 23.57
N GLU A 689 -7.60 -48.87 24.67
CA GLU A 689 -7.06 -47.54 25.07
C GLU A 689 -5.57 -47.58 25.47
N GLY A 690 -4.87 -46.43 25.43
CA GLY A 690 -3.52 -46.34 26.04
C GLY A 690 -2.66 -45.10 25.71
N GLU A 691 -2.58 -44.19 26.68
CA GLU A 691 -1.71 -43.01 26.84
C GLU A 691 -0.35 -42.97 26.10
N GLY A 692 0.01 -41.81 25.54
CA GLY A 692 1.32 -41.55 24.93
C GLY A 692 2.28 -40.73 25.81
N LEU A 693 3.54 -41.16 25.92
CA LEU A 693 4.67 -40.39 26.48
C LEU A 693 5.95 -40.51 25.62
N PRO A 694 6.86 -39.51 25.66
CA PRO A 694 7.80 -39.28 24.56
C PRO A 694 9.22 -39.88 24.74
N ARG A 695 9.94 -39.93 23.61
CA ARG A 695 11.39 -40.08 23.44
C ARG A 695 11.82 -39.26 22.20
N PRO A 696 13.12 -38.97 21.94
CA PRO A 696 14.31 -39.48 22.62
C PRO A 696 15.37 -38.42 23.04
N PHE A 697 16.30 -38.85 23.90
CA PHE A 697 17.70 -38.40 23.88
C PHE A 697 18.62 -39.60 24.12
N PRO A 698 19.67 -39.77 23.31
CA PRO A 698 20.96 -40.22 23.81
C PRO A 698 22.16 -39.52 23.11
N ARG A 699 23.39 -39.49 23.65
CA ARG A 699 23.89 -39.49 25.04
C ARG A 699 25.40 -39.15 24.99
N GLU A 700 25.96 -38.49 26.00
CA GLU A 700 27.42 -38.25 26.08
C GLU A 700 28.23 -39.51 26.47
N THR A 701 29.52 -39.52 26.11
CA THR A 701 30.68 -40.12 26.82
C THR A 701 31.99 -39.67 26.13
N GLY A 702 33.16 -39.52 26.77
CA GLY A 702 33.45 -39.51 28.21
C GLY A 702 34.91 -39.86 28.58
N GLY A 703 35.81 -38.86 28.72
CA GLY A 703 37.19 -39.00 29.28
C GLY A 703 38.26 -39.57 28.32
N GLY A 704 39.59 -39.47 28.60
CA GLY A 704 40.30 -38.68 29.62
C GLY A 704 41.74 -39.17 29.95
N ARG A 705 42.55 -38.29 30.60
CA ARG A 705 43.86 -38.49 31.30
C ARG A 705 45.21 -38.47 30.53
N GLN A 706 46.24 -37.96 31.26
CA GLN A 706 47.71 -38.04 31.08
C GLN A 706 48.34 -37.34 29.85
N GLY A 707 49.56 -36.78 29.92
CA GLY A 707 50.46 -36.56 31.06
C GLY A 707 51.84 -35.97 30.65
N ASP A 708 52.51 -35.26 31.58
CA ASP A 708 53.93 -34.83 31.64
C ASP A 708 54.60 -33.97 30.53
N GLY A 709 55.43 -33.00 30.99
CA GLY A 709 56.77 -32.77 30.40
C GLY A 709 57.12 -31.42 29.74
N GLN A 710 57.77 -30.51 30.50
CA GLN A 710 58.91 -29.60 30.15
C GLN A 710 58.91 -28.79 28.80
N GLY A 711 59.34 -27.52 28.72
CA GLY A 711 59.83 -26.54 29.71
C GLY A 711 60.75 -25.46 29.05
N ALA A 712 60.91 -24.28 29.69
CA ALA A 712 61.87 -23.19 29.38
C ALA A 712 61.69 -22.43 28.03
N ASP A 713 62.18 -21.20 27.79
CA ASP A 713 62.49 -19.99 28.61
C ASP A 713 62.32 -18.77 27.66
N GLY A 714 62.13 -17.53 28.14
CA GLY A 714 61.92 -16.36 27.27
C GLY A 714 61.50 -15.06 27.97
N ARG A 715 62.48 -14.23 28.34
CA ARG A 715 62.32 -12.88 28.97
C ARG A 715 62.37 -11.80 27.87
N GLY A 716 61.89 -10.56 28.01
CA GLY A 716 61.26 -9.82 29.12
C GLY A 716 60.70 -8.47 28.59
N CYS A 717 59.78 -7.76 29.27
CA CYS A 717 60.02 -6.78 30.35
C CYS A 717 60.09 -5.28 29.92
N ARG A 718 59.00 -4.52 30.21
CA ARG A 718 58.91 -3.03 30.38
C ARG A 718 59.14 -2.14 29.13
N GLY A 719 58.54 -0.95 28.99
CA GLY A 719 57.41 -0.34 29.72
C GLY A 719 57.36 1.21 29.70
N VAL A 720 56.15 1.76 29.92
CA VAL A 720 55.79 3.08 30.51
C VAL A 720 56.10 4.42 29.76
N SER A 721 55.02 5.20 29.51
CA SER A 721 54.82 6.69 29.58
C SER A 721 55.55 7.76 28.73
N GLU A 722 54.72 8.68 28.21
CA GLU A 722 54.83 10.17 28.20
C GLU A 722 55.74 10.96 27.22
N GLY A 723 55.37 12.25 27.02
CA GLY A 723 56.06 13.29 26.22
C GLY A 723 55.41 13.56 24.84
N GLN A 724 54.41 14.43 24.66
CA GLN A 724 54.33 15.91 24.74
C GLN A 724 54.95 16.74 23.57
N ALA A 725 54.05 17.50 22.93
CA ALA A 725 54.15 18.90 22.46
C ALA A 725 55.25 19.39 21.48
N ALA A 726 54.79 20.08 20.42
CA ALA A 726 55.47 21.23 19.82
C ALA A 726 54.42 22.18 19.18
N GLU A 727 54.56 23.49 19.40
CA GLU A 727 53.69 24.53 18.82
C GLU A 727 54.26 25.09 17.51
N SER A 728 53.39 25.59 16.62
CA SER A 728 53.58 26.93 16.03
C SER A 728 52.32 27.36 15.27
N GLY A 729 51.85 28.60 15.48
CA GLY A 729 50.81 29.24 14.67
C GLY A 729 51.33 30.49 13.96
N ARG A 730 50.67 30.92 12.87
CA ARG A 730 50.81 32.27 12.32
C ARG A 730 49.60 32.71 11.49
N GLN A 731 49.32 34.02 11.54
CA GLN A 731 48.31 34.72 10.74
C GLN A 731 48.90 35.12 9.38
N GLY A 732 48.08 35.45 8.36
CA GLY A 732 48.61 36.05 7.13
C GLY A 732 47.70 36.12 5.90
N GLN A 733 46.72 37.02 5.97
CA GLN A 733 45.93 37.65 4.90
C GLN A 733 46.46 37.75 3.43
N GLN A 734 45.48 38.07 2.55
CA GLN A 734 45.53 38.87 1.31
C GLN A 734 45.71 38.18 -0.06
N THR A 735 44.84 38.61 -0.99
CA THR A 735 44.90 38.43 -2.45
C THR A 735 45.72 39.56 -3.09
N PRO A 736 45.99 39.49 -4.41
CA PRO A 736 45.24 40.42 -5.28
C PRO A 736 44.85 39.85 -6.67
N VAL A 737 43.98 40.58 -7.36
CA VAL A 737 43.55 40.37 -8.76
C VAL A 737 44.34 41.29 -9.71
N PRO A 738 44.63 40.88 -10.96
CA PRO A 738 45.12 41.77 -12.01
C PRO A 738 44.03 42.11 -13.07
N VAL A 739 43.82 43.42 -13.27
CA VAL A 739 43.07 44.09 -14.37
C VAL A 739 41.56 43.82 -14.41
#